data_AF-A0A7W1HKT5-F1
#
_entry.id   AF-A0A7W1HKT5-F1
#
_cell.length_a   1.000
_cell.length_b   1.000
_cell.length_c   1.000
_cell.angle_alpha   90.00
_cell.angle_beta   90.00
_cell.angle_gamma   90.00
#
_symmetry.space_group_name_H-M   'P 1'
#
loop_
_entity.id
_entity.type
_entity.pdbx_description
1 polymer ?
#
loop_
_entity_poly.entity_id
_entity_poly.type
_entity_poly.pdbx_seq_one_letter_code
_entity_poly.pdbx_strand_id
1 'polypeptide(L)'
;MTQGNDASAVLHLSGLEALDVTHDFGFVVVGERTNITGSPKFSKLILADDFEGALVVARQQVEGGANILDVNMDEGMIDSEAAMTRFLRLIGSEPDISRIPIMIDSSKWSVIEAGLKCVQGKGVVNSISLKAGEEEFLRQARLVRRYGAAVIVMAFDEKGQADTVERKTEICARAYRLLTEQIGFPPNDIIFDPNILTVATGIEEHNNYAVSFIEATRWIKANLPGARVSGGVSNISFSFRGNNTVREAMHSAFLYQAIQAGLDMAIVNAGQLAVYEEIEPSLRELVEDVLFNRRPDATERLVEYAERVKSKGKVSAKDEAWRSAPVEERLSHALVKGIVEHIEADTEEARQKTKRPLAVIEGPLMAGMSVVGDLFGSGKMFLPQVVKSARVMKKAVAYLMPFMEAEKQADSKPQGRILMATVKGDVHDIGKNIVGVVLQCNNYEVIDLGVMVPAEKILETARERKADIIGLSGLITPSLDEMVHVAQEMERQQFRLPLLIGGATTSRAHTAVKIEQHYSESVVHVLDASRAVGVVSALLNPDAKLKFDTTTRADYERLRNEHSERTREKRMLTLEQARANRIPIDWSNYKPPIPGFLGFRAAASNPGSARASRAVSGASPETSEGDIRYSKRNLPHFERPWGKYAVVFSTHQRRPLTPSERDFVLQSILTAKERNQIELYAASVMPDHVHLLFEPQIKETDANGNSIFWSLTEILKGIKSATAHRINKAAGCTGAVWDPESIDRLVRSESDLQEKFDYLCRNPWDAGVVRQGEDYPWLWTPETSRRGAEKSTRGACAPRTTRDPSDGSVIEVPLETLVEYIDWSPFFHTWELRGRYPAILDDEVVGTQARELFADAQHLLQQIVSEKLLAARGVFGFWPVNSSGDDVEVYRDEKREEVVARFHFLRQQMQKP
;
A
#
# COMPACT_ATOMS: atom_id res chain seq x y z
N MET A 1 8.49 -47.08 2.31
CA MET A 1 7.11 -46.56 2.39
C MET A 1 7.18 -45.24 3.14
N THR A 2 7.26 -44.12 2.43
CA THR A 2 7.27 -42.78 3.02
C THR A 2 6.38 -41.92 2.13
N GLN A 3 5.10 -41.88 2.46
CA GLN A 3 4.07 -41.09 1.79
C GLN A 3 3.84 -39.77 2.55
N GLY A 4 3.93 -38.66 1.83
CA GLY A 4 3.00 -37.51 1.85
C GLY A 4 2.92 -36.58 3.09
N ASN A 5 3.12 -35.27 2.82
CA ASN A 5 2.48 -34.06 3.41
C ASN A 5 3.43 -33.00 4.00
N ASP A 6 4.02 -32.13 3.16
CA ASP A 6 4.64 -30.87 3.61
C ASP A 6 3.69 -29.65 3.59
N ALA A 7 2.45 -29.82 3.11
CA ALA A 7 1.38 -28.82 3.23
C ALA A 7 0.78 -28.72 4.66
N SER A 8 1.35 -29.41 5.66
CA SER A 8 0.62 -29.84 6.86
C SER A 8 0.84 -29.05 8.14
N ALA A 9 1.57 -27.94 8.17
CA ALA A 9 1.96 -27.29 9.45
C ALA A 9 1.70 -25.77 9.57
N VAL A 10 0.75 -25.18 8.84
CA VAL A 10 0.44 -23.73 8.95
C VAL A 10 -0.81 -23.50 9.82
N LEU A 11 -0.72 -22.58 10.79
CA LEU A 11 -1.87 -22.06 11.53
C LEU A 11 -2.36 -20.81 10.79
N HIS A 12 -3.55 -20.94 10.23
CA HIS A 12 -4.23 -19.83 9.57
C HIS A 12 -5.10 -19.13 10.60
N LEU A 13 -4.85 -17.84 10.82
CA LEU A 13 -5.70 -16.95 11.59
C LEU A 13 -6.09 -15.75 10.70
N SER A 14 -7.11 -15.01 11.09
CA SER A 14 -7.45 -13.78 10.39
C SER A 14 -8.21 -12.80 11.28
N GLY A 15 -7.87 -11.53 11.14
CA GLY A 15 -8.77 -10.42 11.43
C GLY A 15 -9.50 -10.03 10.14
N LEU A 16 -9.25 -8.83 9.64
CA LEU A 16 -9.51 -8.43 8.25
C LEU A 16 -8.39 -8.88 7.31
N GLU A 17 -7.16 -8.99 7.83
CA GLU A 17 -6.01 -9.49 7.10
C GLU A 17 -5.72 -10.93 7.53
N ALA A 18 -5.09 -11.71 6.65
CA ALA A 18 -4.67 -13.07 6.96
C ALA A 18 -3.37 -13.05 7.76
N LEU A 19 -3.30 -13.87 8.82
CA LEU A 19 -2.09 -14.15 9.58
C LEU A 19 -1.78 -15.64 9.44
N ASP A 20 -0.79 -15.96 8.61
CA ASP A 20 -0.31 -17.32 8.40
C ASP A 20 0.94 -17.56 9.26
N VAL A 21 0.77 -18.29 10.37
CA VAL A 21 1.87 -18.63 11.28
C VAL A 21 2.57 -19.89 10.78
N THR A 22 3.59 -19.68 9.95
CA THR A 22 4.52 -20.69 9.44
C THR A 22 5.77 -20.78 10.32
N HIS A 23 6.61 -21.80 10.10
CA HIS A 23 7.92 -21.89 10.77
C HIS A 23 8.80 -20.65 10.50
N ASP A 24 8.73 -20.07 9.30
CA ASP A 24 9.53 -18.90 8.89
C ASP A 24 8.97 -17.56 9.41
N PHE A 25 7.71 -17.53 9.86
CA PHE A 25 7.11 -16.33 10.46
C PHE A 25 7.83 -15.94 11.77
N GLY A 26 8.37 -16.93 12.49
CA GLY A 26 9.03 -16.74 13.77
C GLY A 26 8.03 -16.67 14.94
N PHE A 27 8.38 -15.90 15.97
CA PHE A 27 7.62 -15.80 17.22
C PHE A 27 6.45 -14.83 17.11
N VAL A 28 5.24 -15.29 17.48
CA VAL A 28 4.02 -14.48 17.44
C VAL A 28 3.78 -13.79 18.79
N VAL A 29 3.65 -12.46 18.75
CA VAL A 29 3.39 -11.62 19.92
C VAL A 29 1.88 -11.50 20.12
N VAL A 30 1.36 -11.95 21.27
CA VAL A 30 -0.05 -11.78 21.65
C VAL A 30 -0.14 -10.66 22.71
N GLY A 31 -0.89 -9.60 22.43
CA GLY A 31 -0.98 -8.44 23.32
C GLY A 31 -1.86 -8.68 24.55
N GLU A 32 -1.30 -8.54 25.75
CA GLU A 32 -1.95 -8.86 27.05
C GLU A 32 -2.79 -7.75 27.72
N ARG A 33 -2.67 -6.48 27.29
CA ARG A 33 -3.14 -5.31 28.05
C ARG A 33 -4.64 -5.05 27.93
N THR A 34 -5.32 -5.73 27.02
CA THR A 34 -6.78 -5.72 26.82
C THR A 34 -7.45 -6.73 27.76
N ASN A 35 -6.97 -6.76 28.99
CA ASN A 35 -7.37 -7.68 30.03
C ASN A 35 -7.76 -6.89 31.28
N ILE A 36 -9.02 -7.00 31.68
CA ILE A 36 -9.58 -6.25 32.82
C ILE A 36 -8.91 -6.59 34.16
N THR A 37 -8.41 -7.82 34.30
CA THR A 37 -7.71 -8.28 35.52
C THR A 37 -6.21 -7.98 35.47
N GLY A 38 -5.62 -8.01 34.27
CA GLY A 38 -4.17 -7.87 34.06
C GLY A 38 -3.69 -6.43 33.90
N SER A 39 -4.56 -5.51 33.46
CA SER A 39 -4.20 -4.15 33.08
C SER A 39 -4.97 -3.10 33.89
N PRO A 40 -4.34 -2.40 34.84
CA PRO A 40 -5.01 -1.38 35.66
C PRO A 40 -5.63 -0.25 34.82
N LYS A 41 -4.98 0.14 33.72
CA LYS A 41 -5.49 1.17 32.80
C LYS A 41 -6.77 0.70 32.12
N PHE A 42 -6.76 -0.52 31.57
CA PHE A 42 -7.92 -1.11 30.88
C PHE A 42 -9.08 -1.35 31.86
N SER A 43 -8.77 -1.89 33.04
CA SER A 43 -9.73 -2.08 34.13
C SER A 43 -10.50 -0.81 34.47
N LYS A 44 -9.77 0.30 34.68
CA LYS A 44 -10.37 1.59 35.00
C LYS A 44 -11.31 2.11 33.90
N LEU A 45 -10.96 1.88 32.63
CA LEU A 45 -11.74 2.33 31.47
C LEU A 45 -13.03 1.52 31.34
N ILE A 46 -12.94 0.19 31.37
CA ILE A 46 -14.12 -0.68 31.27
C ILE A 46 -15.08 -0.49 32.44
N LEU A 47 -14.57 -0.37 33.68
CA LEU A 47 -15.39 -0.09 34.86
C LEU A 47 -16.05 1.30 34.83
N ALA A 48 -15.50 2.24 34.05
CA ALA A 48 -16.08 3.56 33.82
C ALA A 48 -17.03 3.62 32.61
N ASP A 49 -17.32 2.47 31.96
CA ASP A 49 -18.06 2.36 30.70
C ASP A 49 -17.40 3.10 29.51
N ASP A 50 -16.11 3.42 29.61
CA ASP A 50 -15.32 4.09 28.56
C ASP A 50 -14.67 3.07 27.61
N PHE A 51 -15.51 2.46 26.78
CA PHE A 51 -15.06 1.48 25.78
C PHE A 51 -14.23 2.11 24.65
N GLU A 52 -14.40 3.41 24.36
CA GLU A 52 -13.60 4.14 23.37
C GLU A 52 -12.16 4.33 23.86
N GLY A 53 -11.98 4.75 25.12
CA GLY A 53 -10.66 4.78 25.74
C GLY A 53 -10.01 3.39 25.83
N ALA A 54 -10.81 2.33 26.01
CA ALA A 54 -10.34 0.96 25.98
C ALA A 54 -9.85 0.51 24.59
N LEU A 55 -10.44 1.01 23.49
CA LEU A 55 -9.95 0.77 22.13
C LEU A 55 -8.54 1.35 21.92
N VAL A 56 -8.22 2.48 22.56
CA VAL A 56 -6.87 3.05 22.50
C VAL A 56 -5.84 2.07 23.09
N VAL A 57 -6.18 1.37 24.18
CA VAL A 57 -5.29 0.34 24.77
C VAL A 57 -5.10 -0.83 23.80
N ALA A 58 -6.16 -1.25 23.10
CA ALA A 58 -6.06 -2.27 22.06
C ALA A 58 -5.16 -1.81 20.91
N ARG A 59 -5.37 -0.60 20.36
CA ARG A 59 -4.61 -0.02 19.25
C ARG A 59 -3.12 0.13 19.57
N GLN A 60 -2.80 0.65 20.75
CA GLN A 60 -1.42 0.78 21.25
C GLN A 60 -0.64 -0.55 21.24
N GLN A 61 -1.33 -1.67 21.48
CA GLN A 61 -0.68 -2.98 21.43
C GLN A 61 -0.41 -3.43 20.00
N VAL A 62 -1.35 -3.20 19.08
CA VAL A 62 -1.18 -3.52 17.66
C VAL A 62 -0.04 -2.69 17.06
N GLU A 63 0.01 -1.39 17.36
CA GLU A 63 1.12 -0.48 16.99
C GLU A 63 2.44 -0.90 17.64
N GLY A 64 2.37 -1.36 18.89
CA GLY A 64 3.50 -1.91 19.64
C GLY A 64 4.01 -3.26 19.13
N GLY A 65 3.42 -3.82 18.07
CA GLY A 65 3.88 -5.04 17.40
C GLY A 65 3.13 -6.31 17.78
N ALA A 66 1.97 -6.21 18.45
CA ALA A 66 1.11 -7.38 18.67
C ALA A 66 0.58 -7.93 17.33
N ASN A 67 0.75 -9.23 17.13
CA ASN A 67 0.25 -9.97 15.98
C ASN A 67 -1.16 -10.53 16.23
N ILE A 68 -1.52 -10.77 17.50
CA ILE A 68 -2.85 -11.21 17.95
C ILE A 68 -3.20 -10.35 19.18
N LEU A 69 -4.48 -10.01 19.34
CA LEU A 69 -4.94 -9.27 20.52
C LEU A 69 -5.71 -10.19 21.47
N ASP A 70 -5.24 -10.34 22.71
CA ASP A 70 -5.94 -11.08 23.76
C ASP A 70 -6.94 -10.17 24.48
N VAL A 71 -8.23 -10.53 24.46
CA VAL A 71 -9.31 -9.73 25.02
C VAL A 71 -9.98 -10.49 26.16
N ASN A 72 -9.88 -9.96 27.37
CA ASN A 72 -10.45 -10.54 28.58
C ASN A 72 -11.35 -9.52 29.33
N MET A 73 -12.60 -9.92 29.56
CA MET A 73 -13.65 -9.14 30.24
C MET A 73 -14.19 -9.83 31.51
N ASP A 74 -13.44 -10.80 32.06
CA ASP A 74 -13.82 -11.50 33.27
C ASP A 74 -13.57 -10.65 34.51
N GLU A 75 -14.65 -10.12 35.07
CA GLU A 75 -14.64 -9.38 36.33
C GLU A 75 -16.00 -9.55 37.01
N GLY A 76 -16.01 -9.71 38.33
CA GLY A 76 -17.23 -9.99 39.10
C GLY A 76 -18.20 -8.82 39.14
N MET A 77 -17.72 -7.61 38.83
CA MET A 77 -18.47 -6.35 38.94
C MET A 77 -19.18 -5.92 37.65
N ILE A 78 -19.01 -6.65 36.54
CA ILE A 78 -19.61 -6.30 35.24
C ILE A 78 -20.31 -7.50 34.60
N ASP A 79 -21.19 -7.21 33.63
CA ASP A 79 -21.67 -8.23 32.72
C ASP A 79 -20.59 -8.52 31.66
N SER A 80 -19.77 -9.55 31.92
CA SER A 80 -18.69 -9.97 31.04
C SER A 80 -19.15 -10.32 29.63
N GLU A 81 -20.34 -10.89 29.46
CA GLU A 81 -20.86 -11.30 28.14
C GLU A 81 -21.24 -10.07 27.31
N ALA A 82 -21.95 -9.12 27.93
CA ALA A 82 -22.30 -7.86 27.30
C ALA A 82 -21.07 -7.00 27.01
N ALA A 83 -20.11 -6.93 27.94
CA ALA A 83 -18.88 -6.17 27.77
C ALA A 83 -17.99 -6.74 26.64
N MET A 84 -17.81 -8.06 26.60
CA MET A 84 -17.09 -8.75 25.52
C MET A 84 -17.73 -8.47 24.16
N THR A 85 -19.05 -8.65 24.07
CA THR A 85 -19.82 -8.39 22.85
C THR A 85 -19.69 -6.94 22.39
N ARG A 86 -19.84 -5.97 23.31
CA ARG A 86 -19.73 -4.53 23.00
C ARG A 86 -18.32 -4.19 22.52
N PHE A 87 -17.30 -4.62 23.25
CA PHE A 87 -15.92 -4.30 22.92
C PHE A 87 -15.45 -4.94 21.61
N LEU A 88 -15.80 -6.20 21.35
CA LEU A 88 -15.44 -6.85 20.08
C LEU A 88 -16.16 -6.26 18.87
N ARG A 89 -17.42 -5.80 19.03
CA ARG A 89 -18.12 -5.05 17.96
C ARG A 89 -17.44 -3.70 17.68
N LEU A 90 -16.99 -3.02 18.73
CA LEU A 90 -16.23 -1.79 18.60
C LEU A 90 -14.88 -2.03 17.92
N ILE A 91 -14.16 -3.09 18.31
CA ILE A 91 -12.94 -3.53 17.61
C ILE A 91 -13.24 -3.79 16.13
N GLY A 92 -14.34 -4.49 15.82
CA GLY A 92 -14.76 -4.75 14.44
C GLY A 92 -15.09 -3.50 13.62
N SER A 93 -15.35 -2.35 14.27
CA SER A 93 -15.51 -1.05 13.60
C SER A 93 -14.20 -0.28 13.40
N GLU A 94 -13.09 -0.78 13.95
CA GLU A 94 -11.76 -0.19 13.87
C GLU A 94 -10.78 -1.09 13.06
N PRO A 95 -10.55 -0.82 11.76
CA PRO A 95 -9.66 -1.60 10.89
C PRO A 95 -8.24 -1.74 11.40
N ASP A 96 -7.69 -0.75 12.10
CA ASP A 96 -6.32 -0.83 12.65
C ASP A 96 -6.16 -1.95 13.67
N ILE A 97 -7.22 -2.25 14.42
CA ILE A 97 -7.25 -3.29 15.44
C ILE A 97 -7.78 -4.58 14.84
N SER A 98 -8.89 -4.51 14.10
CA SER A 98 -9.54 -5.67 13.50
C SER A 98 -8.76 -6.29 12.34
N ARG A 99 -7.70 -5.67 11.81
CA ARG A 99 -6.80 -6.30 10.83
C ARG A 99 -6.09 -7.55 11.39
N ILE A 100 -5.76 -7.56 12.68
CA ILE A 100 -5.13 -8.72 13.33
C ILE A 100 -6.17 -9.65 13.97
N PRO A 101 -5.88 -10.96 14.13
CA PRO A 101 -6.80 -11.88 14.79
C PRO A 101 -7.04 -11.53 16.27
N ILE A 102 -8.22 -11.89 16.77
CA ILE A 102 -8.60 -11.71 18.17
C ILE A 102 -8.55 -13.05 18.90
N MET A 103 -7.87 -13.05 20.04
CA MET A 103 -7.90 -14.11 21.03
C MET A 103 -8.94 -13.76 22.10
N ILE A 104 -10.01 -14.55 22.17
CA ILE A 104 -11.14 -14.32 23.07
C ILE A 104 -10.83 -15.06 24.36
N ASP A 105 -10.53 -14.30 25.41
CA ASP A 105 -10.11 -14.80 26.72
C ASP A 105 -11.23 -14.71 27.77
N SER A 106 -11.65 -15.88 28.29
CA SER A 106 -12.55 -15.97 29.43
C SER A 106 -12.53 -17.36 30.07
N SER A 107 -12.75 -17.40 31.38
CA SER A 107 -13.04 -18.60 32.16
C SER A 107 -14.47 -19.13 31.96
N LYS A 108 -15.37 -18.34 31.35
CA LYS A 108 -16.78 -18.68 31.12
C LYS A 108 -17.04 -18.96 29.64
N TRP A 109 -17.50 -20.17 29.34
CA TRP A 109 -17.85 -20.56 27.97
C TRP A 109 -18.88 -19.62 27.30
N SER A 110 -19.85 -19.10 28.06
CA SER A 110 -20.86 -18.19 27.50
C SER A 110 -20.26 -16.90 26.93
N VAL A 111 -19.22 -16.37 27.59
CA VAL A 111 -18.49 -15.17 27.14
C VAL A 111 -17.65 -15.47 25.90
N ILE A 112 -16.95 -16.62 25.89
CA ILE A 112 -16.22 -17.09 24.71
C ILE A 112 -17.15 -17.20 23.50
N GLU A 113 -18.30 -17.86 23.67
CA GLU A 113 -19.25 -18.08 22.60
C GLU A 113 -19.90 -16.77 22.12
N ALA A 114 -20.17 -15.83 23.02
CA ALA A 114 -20.62 -14.48 22.64
C ALA A 114 -19.56 -13.74 21.83
N GLY A 115 -18.29 -13.84 22.21
CA GLY A 115 -17.18 -13.26 21.45
C GLY A 115 -17.00 -13.88 20.07
N LEU A 116 -17.10 -15.22 19.96
CA LEU A 116 -17.01 -15.93 18.68
C LEU A 116 -18.09 -15.50 17.68
N LYS A 117 -19.28 -15.14 18.18
CA LYS A 117 -20.37 -14.59 17.35
C LYS A 117 -20.10 -13.17 16.84
N CYS A 118 -19.12 -12.47 17.41
CA CYS A 118 -18.81 -11.07 17.09
C CYS A 118 -17.57 -10.91 16.20
N VAL A 119 -16.63 -11.84 16.23
CA VAL A 119 -15.41 -11.79 15.42
C VAL A 119 -15.70 -12.21 13.97
N GLN A 120 -15.21 -11.44 13.00
CA GLN A 120 -15.45 -11.70 11.57
C GLN A 120 -14.44 -12.70 10.97
N GLY A 121 -13.17 -12.58 11.36
CA GLY A 121 -12.10 -13.45 10.92
C GLY A 121 -11.90 -14.67 11.84
N LYS A 122 -10.93 -15.52 11.47
CA LYS A 122 -10.57 -16.70 12.26
C LYS A 122 -9.75 -16.29 13.50
N GLY A 123 -10.43 -16.18 14.64
CA GLY A 123 -9.84 -15.89 15.95
C GLY A 123 -9.32 -17.12 16.70
N VAL A 124 -8.88 -16.89 17.94
CA VAL A 124 -8.38 -17.92 18.87
C VAL A 124 -9.26 -17.94 20.12
N VAL A 125 -9.66 -19.13 20.57
CA VAL A 125 -10.35 -19.31 21.85
C VAL A 125 -9.33 -19.50 22.96
N ASN A 126 -9.36 -18.65 23.98
CA ASN A 126 -8.56 -18.75 25.20
C ASN A 126 -9.51 -18.91 26.41
N SER A 127 -9.72 -20.07 26.97
CA SER A 127 -9.19 -21.39 26.60
C SER A 127 -10.22 -22.47 26.98
N ILE A 128 -9.96 -23.70 26.55
CA ILE A 128 -10.68 -24.89 27.03
C ILE A 128 -9.73 -25.81 27.79
N SER A 129 -10.25 -26.69 28.64
CA SER A 129 -9.44 -27.66 29.39
C SER A 129 -10.26 -28.88 29.81
N LEU A 130 -9.59 -29.90 30.34
CA LEU A 130 -10.21 -31.13 30.87
C LEU A 130 -10.73 -30.97 32.30
N LYS A 131 -10.67 -29.77 32.89
CA LYS A 131 -11.10 -29.49 34.28
C LYS A 131 -12.52 -29.96 34.60
N ALA A 132 -13.45 -29.76 33.66
CA ALA A 132 -14.86 -30.15 33.82
C ALA A 132 -15.16 -31.56 33.27
N GLY A 133 -14.12 -32.35 33.02
CA GLY A 133 -14.21 -33.67 32.41
C GLY A 133 -14.21 -33.64 30.88
N GLU A 134 -14.05 -34.83 30.31
CA GLU A 134 -13.91 -35.06 28.87
C GLU A 134 -15.15 -34.67 28.06
N GLU A 135 -16.35 -34.93 28.58
CA GLU A 135 -17.60 -34.64 27.86
C GLU A 135 -17.75 -33.14 27.58
N GLU A 136 -17.53 -32.30 28.59
CA GLU A 136 -17.61 -30.85 28.45
C GLU A 136 -16.49 -30.30 27.57
N PHE A 137 -15.26 -30.81 27.71
CA PHE A 137 -14.13 -30.47 26.85
C PHE A 137 -14.44 -30.73 25.37
N LEU A 138 -14.97 -31.91 25.05
CA LEU A 138 -15.36 -32.27 23.67
C LEU A 138 -16.58 -31.47 23.18
N ARG A 139 -17.53 -31.12 24.06
CA ARG A 139 -18.66 -30.25 23.71
C ARG A 139 -18.17 -28.88 23.27
N GLN A 140 -17.30 -28.26 24.08
CA GLN A 140 -16.70 -26.96 23.78
C GLN A 140 -15.84 -27.02 22.52
N ALA A 141 -14.97 -28.02 22.38
CA ALA A 141 -14.12 -28.19 21.20
C ALA A 141 -14.93 -28.37 19.89
N ARG A 142 -16.05 -29.11 19.92
CA ARG A 142 -16.95 -29.22 18.76
C ARG A 142 -17.54 -27.86 18.37
N LEU A 143 -17.88 -27.02 19.35
CA LEU A 143 -18.38 -25.67 19.10
C LEU A 143 -17.27 -24.78 18.53
N VAL A 144 -16.06 -24.80 19.10
CA VAL A 144 -14.91 -24.05 18.54
C VAL A 144 -14.67 -24.43 17.07
N ARG A 145 -14.67 -25.73 16.77
CA ARG A 145 -14.53 -26.25 15.40
C ARG A 145 -15.67 -25.77 14.49
N ARG A 146 -16.90 -25.73 15.00
CA ARG A 146 -18.08 -25.25 14.26
C ARG A 146 -17.98 -23.77 13.91
N TYR A 147 -17.44 -22.94 14.79
CA TYR A 147 -17.16 -21.53 14.51
C TYR A 147 -15.91 -21.34 13.64
N GLY A 148 -15.09 -22.38 13.47
CA GLY A 148 -13.88 -22.34 12.64
C GLY A 148 -12.69 -21.61 13.29
N ALA A 149 -12.70 -21.44 14.61
CA ALA A 149 -11.63 -20.79 15.37
C ALA A 149 -10.52 -21.77 15.77
N ALA A 150 -9.31 -21.24 16.02
CA ALA A 150 -8.25 -21.98 16.70
C ALA A 150 -8.50 -22.02 18.22
N VAL A 151 -7.81 -22.91 18.94
CA VAL A 151 -8.08 -23.15 20.35
C VAL A 151 -6.81 -23.25 21.19
N ILE A 152 -6.77 -22.51 22.29
CA ILE A 152 -5.84 -22.72 23.39
C ILE A 152 -6.40 -23.80 24.31
N VAL A 153 -5.59 -24.83 24.54
CA VAL A 153 -5.86 -25.93 25.46
C VAL A 153 -4.92 -25.82 26.65
N MET A 154 -5.46 -25.48 27.81
CA MET A 154 -4.64 -25.41 29.02
C MET A 154 -4.32 -26.80 29.55
N ALA A 155 -3.11 -26.96 30.08
CA ALA A 155 -2.71 -28.15 30.81
C ALA A 155 -3.37 -28.20 32.21
N PHE A 156 -4.68 -28.40 32.22
CA PHE A 156 -5.54 -28.50 33.40
C PHE A 156 -6.54 -29.64 33.17
N ASP A 157 -6.57 -30.61 34.07
CA ASP A 157 -7.50 -31.74 34.01
C ASP A 157 -8.34 -31.85 35.31
N GLU A 158 -9.08 -32.94 35.46
CA GLU A 158 -9.96 -33.21 36.61
C GLU A 158 -9.19 -33.27 37.95
N LYS A 159 -7.86 -33.45 37.91
CA LYS A 159 -6.98 -33.51 39.10
C LYS A 159 -6.35 -32.16 39.42
N GLY A 160 -6.51 -31.14 38.58
CA GLY A 160 -5.96 -29.80 38.80
C GLY A 160 -5.03 -29.31 37.69
N GLN A 161 -4.37 -28.20 37.98
CA GLN A 161 -3.41 -27.56 37.07
C GLN A 161 -2.10 -28.35 37.03
N ALA A 162 -1.50 -28.51 35.84
CA ALA A 162 -0.21 -29.17 35.70
C ALA A 162 0.96 -28.24 36.04
N ASP A 163 1.78 -28.69 36.98
CA ASP A 163 2.94 -28.01 37.54
C ASP A 163 4.27 -28.70 37.15
N THR A 164 4.31 -30.03 37.06
CA THR A 164 5.49 -30.81 36.61
C THR A 164 5.51 -31.09 35.10
N VAL A 165 6.69 -31.46 34.55
CA VAL A 165 6.84 -31.85 33.13
C VAL A 165 5.95 -33.03 32.78
N GLU A 166 5.89 -34.04 33.64
CA GLU A 166 5.12 -35.27 33.44
C GLU A 166 3.64 -34.96 33.36
N ARG A 167 3.13 -34.12 34.26
CA ARG A 167 1.72 -33.72 34.26
C ARG A 167 1.37 -32.85 33.05
N LYS A 168 2.24 -31.90 32.68
CA LYS A 168 2.03 -31.04 31.50
C LYS A 168 1.95 -31.89 30.23
N THR A 169 2.89 -32.82 30.05
CA THR A 169 2.95 -33.70 28.87
C THR A 169 1.81 -34.72 28.84
N GLU A 170 1.45 -35.32 29.98
CA GLU A 170 0.30 -36.24 30.12
C GLU A 170 -1.01 -35.58 29.65
N ILE A 171 -1.31 -34.38 30.16
CA ILE A 171 -2.57 -33.68 29.86
C ILE A 171 -2.59 -33.24 28.39
N CYS A 172 -1.52 -32.63 27.88
CA CYS A 172 -1.45 -32.22 26.47
C CYS A 172 -1.58 -33.41 25.52
N ALA A 173 -0.93 -34.55 25.83
CA ALA A 173 -1.04 -35.76 25.03
C ALA A 173 -2.44 -36.38 25.06
N ARG A 174 -3.13 -36.33 26.21
CA ARG A 174 -4.52 -36.78 26.34
C ARG A 174 -5.44 -35.87 25.52
N ALA A 175 -5.36 -34.56 25.71
CA ALA A 175 -6.18 -33.60 25.00
C ALA A 175 -5.97 -33.64 23.48
N TYR A 176 -4.71 -33.78 23.02
CA TYR A 176 -4.39 -33.93 21.60
C TYR A 176 -5.10 -35.13 20.96
N ARG A 177 -5.03 -36.30 21.60
CA ARG A 177 -5.71 -37.52 21.13
C ARG A 177 -7.23 -37.33 21.09
N LEU A 178 -7.81 -36.76 22.14
CA LEU A 178 -9.24 -36.48 22.19
C LEU A 178 -9.69 -35.55 21.04
N LEU A 179 -8.95 -34.48 20.78
CA LEU A 179 -9.27 -33.51 19.74
C LEU A 179 -9.09 -34.10 18.34
N THR A 180 -7.97 -34.76 18.07
CA THR A 180 -7.63 -35.23 16.73
C THR A 180 -8.32 -36.55 16.35
N GLU A 181 -8.41 -37.51 17.28
CA GLU A 181 -8.94 -38.85 16.99
C GLU A 181 -10.47 -38.92 17.14
N GLN A 182 -11.07 -38.29 18.16
CA GLN A 182 -12.52 -38.42 18.38
C GLN A 182 -13.37 -37.42 17.59
N ILE A 183 -12.90 -36.18 17.44
CA ILE A 183 -13.68 -35.12 16.76
C ILE A 183 -13.01 -34.57 15.51
N GLY A 184 -11.85 -35.09 15.11
CA GLY A 184 -11.16 -34.66 13.88
C GLY A 184 -10.83 -33.17 13.86
N PHE A 185 -10.44 -32.61 15.01
CA PHE A 185 -9.99 -31.22 15.11
C PHE A 185 -8.65 -31.05 14.38
N PRO A 186 -8.45 -30.02 13.52
CA PRO A 186 -7.20 -29.83 12.82
C PRO A 186 -6.02 -29.63 13.81
N PRO A 187 -4.95 -30.44 13.75
CA PRO A 187 -3.81 -30.31 14.67
C PRO A 187 -3.17 -28.92 14.67
N ASN A 188 -3.15 -28.25 13.51
CA ASN A 188 -2.58 -26.91 13.36
C ASN A 188 -3.33 -25.81 14.10
N ASP A 189 -4.61 -26.05 14.40
CA ASP A 189 -5.48 -25.13 15.12
C ASP A 189 -5.43 -25.35 16.65
N ILE A 190 -4.64 -26.33 17.12
CA ILE A 190 -4.43 -26.64 18.53
C ILE A 190 -3.19 -25.91 19.04
N ILE A 191 -3.38 -25.04 20.03
CA ILE A 191 -2.33 -24.32 20.74
C ILE A 191 -2.35 -24.82 22.19
N PHE A 192 -1.30 -25.47 22.65
CA PHE A 192 -1.19 -25.88 24.05
C PHE A 192 -0.65 -24.73 24.91
N ASP A 193 -1.26 -24.52 26.07
CA ASP A 193 -0.67 -23.73 27.16
C ASP A 193 -0.26 -24.69 28.30
N PRO A 194 1.04 -25.02 28.41
CA PRO A 194 1.56 -25.85 29.50
C PRO A 194 1.53 -25.17 30.87
N ASN A 195 0.95 -23.97 31.02
CA ASN A 195 0.94 -23.10 32.18
C ASN A 195 2.32 -22.53 32.52
N ILE A 196 2.52 -21.25 32.19
CA ILE A 196 3.60 -20.44 32.79
C ILE A 196 3.16 -20.06 34.21
N LEU A 197 3.86 -20.59 35.21
CA LEU A 197 3.59 -20.36 36.63
C LEU A 197 4.65 -19.47 37.25
N THR A 198 4.30 -18.82 38.37
CA THR A 198 5.18 -17.88 39.07
C THR A 198 6.36 -18.59 39.73
N VAL A 199 7.57 -18.07 39.51
CA VAL A 199 8.81 -18.50 40.18
C VAL A 199 9.26 -17.49 41.23
N ALA A 200 10.32 -17.80 41.99
CA ALA A 200 10.83 -16.94 43.06
C ALA A 200 9.78 -16.56 44.11
N THR A 201 8.90 -17.50 44.45
CA THR A 201 7.81 -17.28 45.43
C THR A 201 8.25 -17.49 46.88
N GLY A 202 9.46 -18.03 47.10
CA GLY A 202 9.93 -18.49 48.41
C GLY A 202 9.49 -19.92 48.77
N ILE A 203 8.75 -20.60 47.88
CA ILE A 203 8.33 -22.00 48.01
C ILE A 203 9.20 -22.84 47.07
N GLU A 204 9.90 -23.85 47.60
CA GLU A 204 10.92 -24.63 46.88
C GLU A 204 10.31 -25.40 45.69
N GLU A 205 9.08 -25.90 45.87
CA GLU A 205 8.31 -26.62 44.87
C GLU A 205 8.05 -25.77 43.60
N HIS A 206 8.07 -24.45 43.72
CA HIS A 206 7.82 -23.53 42.60
C HIS A 206 9.08 -23.19 41.80
N ASN A 207 10.28 -23.53 42.30
CA ASN A 207 11.54 -23.15 41.68
C ASN A 207 11.69 -23.72 40.26
N ASN A 208 11.12 -24.91 40.02
CA ASN A 208 11.30 -25.61 38.75
C ASN A 208 10.21 -25.33 37.71
N TYR A 209 9.27 -24.41 37.96
CA TYR A 209 8.12 -24.19 37.08
C TYR A 209 8.50 -23.67 35.69
N ALA A 210 9.47 -22.75 35.62
CA ALA A 210 9.96 -22.21 34.35
C ALA A 210 10.67 -23.28 33.51
N VAL A 211 11.56 -24.07 34.13
CA VAL A 211 12.20 -25.24 33.51
C VAL A 211 11.15 -26.25 33.03
N SER A 212 10.16 -26.55 33.89
CA SER A 212 9.12 -27.53 33.57
C SER A 212 8.27 -27.11 32.35
N PHE A 213 8.02 -25.81 32.19
CA PHE A 213 7.37 -25.28 30.99
C PHE A 213 8.24 -25.45 29.74
N ILE A 214 9.52 -25.12 29.82
CA ILE A 214 10.46 -25.20 28.69
C ILE A 214 10.63 -26.66 28.23
N GLU A 215 10.79 -27.61 29.15
CA GLU A 215 10.89 -29.04 28.81
C GLU A 215 9.58 -29.59 28.23
N ALA A 216 8.43 -29.21 28.80
CA ALA A 216 7.14 -29.58 28.25
C ALA A 216 6.94 -29.00 26.83
N THR A 217 7.43 -27.79 26.57
CA THR A 217 7.43 -27.17 25.24
C THR A 217 8.21 -28.02 24.24
N ARG A 218 9.46 -28.40 24.56
CA ARG A 218 10.27 -29.28 23.70
C ARG A 218 9.56 -30.60 23.43
N TRP A 219 8.97 -31.19 24.47
CA TRP A 219 8.26 -32.45 24.34
C TRP A 219 7.03 -32.32 23.44
N ILE A 220 6.21 -31.29 23.61
CA ILE A 220 5.01 -31.06 22.78
C ILE A 220 5.40 -30.92 21.32
N LYS A 221 6.40 -30.10 21.01
CA LYS A 221 6.86 -29.89 19.63
C LYS A 221 7.42 -31.16 18.99
N ALA A 222 8.05 -32.05 19.78
CA ALA A 222 8.58 -33.31 19.29
C ALA A 222 7.52 -34.41 19.11
N ASN A 223 6.44 -34.40 19.90
CA ASN A 223 5.52 -35.54 20.00
C ASN A 223 4.11 -35.27 19.47
N LEU A 224 3.67 -34.01 19.39
CA LEU A 224 2.32 -33.62 18.99
C LEU A 224 2.37 -32.83 17.66
N PRO A 225 2.41 -33.52 16.50
CA PRO A 225 2.67 -32.88 15.22
C PRO A 225 1.58 -31.88 14.84
N GLY A 226 1.99 -30.72 14.30
CA GLY A 226 1.09 -29.63 13.92
C GLY A 226 0.65 -28.75 15.11
N ALA A 227 0.68 -29.24 16.34
CA ALA A 227 0.33 -28.44 17.51
C ALA A 227 1.35 -27.31 17.77
N ARG A 228 0.85 -26.21 18.35
CA ARG A 228 1.63 -25.05 18.75
C ARG A 228 1.69 -24.92 20.26
N VAL A 229 2.63 -24.12 20.76
CA VAL A 229 2.77 -23.84 22.19
C VAL A 229 2.65 -22.33 22.45
N SER A 230 1.89 -21.99 23.49
CA SER A 230 1.78 -20.64 24.03
C SER A 230 1.85 -20.60 25.55
N GLY A 231 1.82 -19.39 26.12
CA GLY A 231 1.72 -19.15 27.55
C GLY A 231 1.69 -17.66 27.90
N GLY A 232 1.10 -17.34 29.05
CA GLY A 232 1.11 -16.01 29.65
C GLY A 232 2.42 -15.66 30.35
N VAL A 233 3.30 -14.91 29.69
CA VAL A 233 4.67 -14.64 30.18
C VAL A 233 4.66 -13.80 31.45
N SER A 234 3.71 -12.87 31.57
CA SER A 234 3.59 -11.99 32.74
C SER A 234 3.40 -12.74 34.07
N ASN A 235 2.93 -13.99 34.03
CA ASN A 235 2.75 -14.83 35.23
C ASN A 235 4.07 -15.26 35.88
N ILE A 236 5.15 -15.37 35.09
CA ILE A 236 6.45 -15.85 35.59
C ILE A 236 7.06 -14.90 36.63
N SER A 237 6.81 -13.60 36.48
CA SER A 237 7.44 -12.54 37.27
C SER A 237 6.50 -11.89 38.28
N PHE A 238 5.41 -12.57 38.64
CA PHE A 238 4.38 -12.05 39.56
C PHE A 238 4.95 -11.72 40.95
N SER A 239 5.94 -12.48 41.44
CA SER A 239 6.66 -12.24 42.70
C SER A 239 7.33 -10.86 42.76
N PHE A 240 7.61 -10.24 41.61
CA PHE A 240 8.31 -8.95 41.50
C PHE A 240 7.40 -7.79 41.06
N ARG A 241 6.09 -7.89 41.32
CA ARG A 241 5.13 -6.79 41.05
C ARG A 241 5.62 -5.46 41.65
N GLY A 242 5.61 -4.42 40.82
CA GLY A 242 6.13 -3.09 41.16
C GLY A 242 7.63 -2.88 40.93
N ASN A 243 8.36 -3.87 40.41
CA ASN A 243 9.74 -3.72 39.93
C ASN A 243 9.81 -4.09 38.44
N ASN A 244 9.48 -3.13 37.55
CA ASN A 244 9.40 -3.40 36.12
C ASN A 244 10.75 -3.81 35.52
N THR A 245 11.87 -3.24 35.98
CA THR A 245 13.22 -3.60 35.49
C THR A 245 13.50 -5.09 35.65
N VAL A 246 13.21 -5.66 36.83
CA VAL A 246 13.41 -7.11 37.06
C VAL A 246 12.40 -7.93 36.25
N ARG A 247 11.13 -7.50 36.18
CA ARG A 247 10.10 -8.22 35.44
C ARG A 247 10.42 -8.31 33.95
N GLU A 248 10.79 -7.20 33.32
CA GLU A 248 11.14 -7.13 31.90
C GLU A 248 12.38 -7.99 31.60
N ALA A 249 13.40 -7.96 32.48
CA ALA A 249 14.57 -8.84 32.36
C ALA A 249 14.18 -10.33 32.44
N MET A 250 13.31 -10.71 33.37
CA MET A 250 12.79 -12.08 33.48
C MET A 250 12.00 -12.50 32.24
N HIS A 251 11.16 -11.62 31.70
CA HIS A 251 10.40 -11.89 30.48
C HIS A 251 11.32 -12.16 29.29
N SER A 252 12.29 -11.29 29.05
CA SER A 252 13.23 -11.43 27.93
C SER A 252 14.13 -12.65 28.05
N ALA A 253 14.66 -12.95 29.25
CA ALA A 253 15.47 -14.14 29.48
C ALA A 253 14.67 -15.45 29.34
N PHE A 254 13.43 -15.47 29.84
CA PHE A 254 12.55 -16.63 29.69
C PHE A 254 12.18 -16.86 28.23
N LEU A 255 11.73 -15.81 27.52
CA LEU A 255 11.35 -15.90 26.11
C LEU A 255 12.52 -16.36 25.24
N TYR A 256 13.73 -15.83 25.47
CA TYR A 256 14.92 -16.25 24.73
C TYR A 256 15.14 -17.77 24.76
N GLN A 257 15.01 -18.40 25.94
CA GLN A 257 15.17 -19.85 26.06
C GLN A 257 13.93 -20.64 25.64
N ALA A 258 12.72 -20.15 25.92
CA ALA A 258 11.49 -20.83 25.57
C ALA A 258 11.29 -20.87 24.04
N ILE A 259 11.65 -19.82 23.32
CA ILE A 259 11.62 -19.77 21.84
C ILE A 259 12.58 -20.81 21.25
N GLN A 260 13.79 -20.94 21.81
CA GLN A 260 14.74 -21.98 21.38
C GLN A 260 14.22 -23.41 21.66
N ALA A 261 13.40 -23.57 22.69
CA ALA A 261 12.71 -24.82 22.99
C ALA A 261 11.49 -25.09 22.08
N GLY A 262 11.09 -24.12 21.25
CA GLY A 262 9.99 -24.24 20.29
C GLY A 262 8.68 -23.56 20.70
N LEU A 263 8.73 -22.56 21.59
CA LEU A 263 7.58 -21.70 21.87
C LEU A 263 7.21 -20.88 20.63
N ASP A 264 6.00 -21.07 20.11
CA ASP A 264 5.56 -20.44 18.86
C ASP A 264 4.98 -19.03 19.08
N MET A 265 4.31 -18.81 20.21
CA MET A 265 3.63 -17.55 20.50
C MET A 265 3.50 -17.30 22.01
N ALA A 266 3.39 -16.06 22.47
CA ALA A 266 3.13 -15.82 23.89
C ALA A 266 2.32 -14.55 24.16
N ILE A 267 1.56 -14.58 25.26
CA ILE A 267 0.80 -13.44 25.76
C ILE A 267 1.75 -12.58 26.59
N VAL A 268 2.05 -11.38 26.07
CA VAL A 268 3.09 -10.46 26.55
C VAL A 268 2.63 -9.00 26.45
N ASN A 269 3.30 -8.14 27.20
CA ASN A 269 3.25 -6.70 26.95
C ASN A 269 4.16 -6.34 25.77
N ALA A 270 3.60 -6.26 24.56
CA ALA A 270 4.33 -6.02 23.32
C ALA A 270 5.29 -4.81 23.36
N GLY A 271 4.93 -3.76 24.12
CA GLY A 271 5.73 -2.52 24.21
C GLY A 271 6.86 -2.53 25.26
N GLN A 272 6.97 -3.56 26.10
CA GLN A 272 7.90 -3.61 27.26
C GLN A 272 8.87 -4.80 27.23
N LEU A 273 9.19 -5.33 26.06
CA LEU A 273 10.20 -6.39 25.93
C LEU A 273 11.61 -5.78 25.87
N ALA A 274 12.44 -6.07 26.88
CA ALA A 274 13.84 -5.68 26.90
C ALA A 274 14.67 -6.52 25.88
N VAL A 275 15.72 -5.93 25.33
CA VAL A 275 16.70 -6.65 24.49
C VAL A 275 17.55 -7.55 25.40
N TYR A 276 17.59 -8.86 25.15
CA TYR A 276 18.25 -9.84 26.04
C TYR A 276 19.75 -9.53 26.27
N GLU A 277 20.48 -9.05 25.27
CA GLU A 277 21.90 -8.69 25.41
C GLU A 277 22.16 -7.40 26.18
N GLU A 278 21.14 -6.54 26.31
CA GLU A 278 21.26 -5.28 27.02
C GLU A 278 20.85 -5.41 28.49
N ILE A 279 20.37 -6.57 28.91
CA ILE A 279 20.18 -6.88 30.32
C ILE A 279 21.56 -6.83 30.97
N GLU A 280 21.70 -5.99 31.99
CA GLU A 280 22.94 -5.82 32.73
C GLU A 280 23.49 -7.20 33.16
N PRO A 281 24.76 -7.53 32.88
CA PRO A 281 25.26 -8.90 33.03
C PRO A 281 25.01 -9.53 34.39
N SER A 282 25.12 -8.76 35.48
CA SER A 282 24.85 -9.26 36.84
C SER A 282 23.35 -9.53 37.07
N LEU A 283 22.46 -8.66 36.60
CA LEU A 283 21.02 -8.89 36.62
C LEU A 283 20.63 -10.09 35.74
N ARG A 284 21.23 -10.24 34.56
CA ARG A 284 20.99 -11.37 33.66
C ARG A 284 21.34 -12.68 34.35
N GLU A 285 22.50 -12.77 34.98
CA GLU A 285 22.91 -13.96 35.74
C GLU A 285 21.92 -14.29 36.85
N LEU A 286 21.50 -13.31 37.65
CA LEU A 286 20.53 -13.49 38.74
C LEU A 286 19.16 -13.97 38.24
N VAL A 287 18.69 -13.40 37.14
CA VAL A 287 17.43 -13.77 36.50
C VAL A 287 17.50 -15.21 35.96
N GLU A 288 18.57 -15.56 35.27
CA GLU A 288 18.76 -16.91 34.73
C GLU A 288 18.94 -17.96 35.82
N ASP A 289 19.59 -17.61 36.94
CA ASP A 289 19.70 -18.48 38.12
C ASP A 289 18.32 -18.88 38.64
N VAL A 290 17.38 -17.92 38.70
CA VAL A 290 15.99 -18.15 39.13
C VAL A 290 15.20 -18.92 38.08
N LEU A 291 15.23 -18.49 36.81
CA LEU A 291 14.43 -19.09 35.75
C LEU A 291 14.84 -20.53 35.44
N PHE A 292 16.13 -20.85 35.54
CA PHE A 292 16.64 -22.18 35.21
C PHE A 292 17.02 -23.00 36.43
N ASN A 293 16.67 -22.51 37.63
CA ASN A 293 16.91 -23.18 38.90
C ASN A 293 18.38 -23.68 39.02
N ARG A 294 19.34 -22.81 38.63
CA ARG A 294 20.77 -23.19 38.52
C ARG A 294 21.43 -23.36 39.89
N ARG A 295 20.83 -22.77 40.93
CA ARG A 295 21.34 -22.73 42.30
C ARG A 295 20.20 -22.55 43.31
N PRO A 296 20.33 -23.11 44.53
CA PRO A 296 19.26 -23.10 45.53
C PRO A 296 18.97 -21.70 46.13
N ASP A 297 19.97 -20.82 46.19
CA ASP A 297 19.87 -19.45 46.73
C ASP A 297 19.49 -18.39 45.66
N ALA A 298 19.06 -18.82 44.47
CA ALA A 298 18.73 -17.92 43.36
C ALA A 298 17.64 -16.90 43.72
N THR A 299 16.56 -17.37 44.36
CA THR A 299 15.42 -16.54 44.77
C THR A 299 15.85 -15.44 45.72
N GLU A 300 16.61 -15.77 46.77
CA GLU A 300 17.09 -14.81 47.77
C GLU A 300 17.95 -13.72 47.13
N ARG A 301 18.88 -14.11 46.25
CA ARG A 301 19.78 -13.18 45.56
C ARG A 301 19.04 -12.20 44.65
N LEU A 302 18.04 -12.68 43.90
CA LEU A 302 17.26 -11.82 43.01
C LEU A 302 16.33 -10.88 43.80
N VAL A 303 15.75 -11.35 44.91
CA VAL A 303 14.95 -10.53 45.83
C VAL A 303 15.82 -9.43 46.46
N GLU A 304 17.00 -9.77 46.97
CA GLU A 304 17.93 -8.79 47.53
C GLU A 304 18.34 -7.73 46.50
N TYR A 305 18.62 -8.14 45.26
CA TYR A 305 18.87 -7.21 44.16
C TYR A 305 17.66 -6.32 43.88
N ALA A 306 16.46 -6.91 43.81
CA ALA A 306 15.23 -6.18 43.55
C ALA A 306 14.95 -5.10 44.60
N GLU A 307 15.23 -5.36 45.89
CA GLU A 307 15.12 -4.38 46.97
C GLU A 307 16.13 -3.23 46.85
N ARG A 308 17.37 -3.53 46.45
CA ARG A 308 18.41 -2.52 46.17
C ARG A 308 18.03 -1.61 44.99
N VAL A 309 17.30 -2.13 44.01
CA VAL A 309 16.80 -1.34 42.87
C VAL A 309 15.59 -0.50 43.29
N LYS A 310 14.67 -1.07 44.09
CA LYS A 310 13.46 -0.39 44.59
C LYS A 310 13.77 0.79 45.52
N SER A 311 14.87 0.71 46.27
CA SER A 311 15.33 1.77 47.19
C SER A 311 16.01 2.97 46.50
N LYS A 312 16.34 2.89 45.21
CA LYS A 312 16.84 4.01 44.39
C LYS A 312 15.71 4.83 43.74
N GLY A 313 14.57 4.95 44.41
CA GLY A 313 13.44 5.77 43.99
C GLY A 313 13.71 7.27 44.10
N LYS A 314 14.52 7.83 43.18
CA LYS A 314 14.49 9.21 42.63
C LYS A 314 15.76 9.41 41.79
N VAL A 315 15.56 9.64 40.49
CA VAL A 315 16.52 10.08 39.44
C VAL A 315 17.96 9.62 39.68
N SER A 316 18.36 8.52 39.06
CA SER A 316 19.76 8.08 39.12
C SER A 316 20.53 8.67 37.94
N ALA A 317 21.60 9.39 38.26
CA ALA A 317 22.62 9.91 37.34
C ALA A 317 23.35 8.85 36.48
N LYS A 318 22.83 7.61 36.38
CA LYS A 318 23.37 6.54 35.53
C LYS A 318 22.82 6.55 34.09
N ASP A 319 21.64 7.13 33.83
CA ASP A 319 21.07 7.19 32.48
C ASP A 319 21.85 8.13 31.53
N GLU A 320 22.75 8.96 32.07
CA GLU A 320 23.66 9.80 31.29
C GLU A 320 25.09 9.24 31.19
N ALA A 321 25.39 8.04 31.70
CA ALA A 321 26.76 7.51 31.65
C ALA A 321 27.28 7.40 30.20
N TRP A 322 26.42 7.02 29.26
CA TRP A 322 26.74 6.98 27.83
C TRP A 322 27.00 8.37 27.23
N ARG A 323 26.50 9.46 27.83
CA ARG A 323 26.78 10.84 27.39
C ARG A 323 28.25 11.23 27.55
N SER A 324 28.99 10.54 28.40
CA SER A 324 30.43 10.73 28.57
C SER A 324 31.30 9.99 27.54
N ALA A 325 30.68 9.16 26.69
CA ALA A 325 31.38 8.40 25.64
C ALA A 325 31.69 9.28 24.39
N PRO A 326 32.60 8.83 23.49
CA PRO A 326 32.84 9.47 22.20
C PRO A 326 31.54 9.65 21.40
N VAL A 327 31.48 10.67 20.54
CA VAL A 327 30.26 11.03 19.80
C VAL A 327 29.78 9.89 18.89
N GLU A 328 30.71 9.11 18.38
CA GLU A 328 30.46 7.95 17.52
C GLU A 328 29.74 6.83 18.31
N GLU A 329 30.18 6.56 19.54
CA GLU A 329 29.55 5.60 20.44
C GLU A 329 28.17 6.11 20.93
N ARG A 330 28.04 7.42 21.13
CA ARG A 330 26.77 8.06 21.49
C ARG A 330 25.73 7.95 20.38
N LEU A 331 26.11 8.23 19.14
CA LEU A 331 25.24 8.10 17.97
C LEU A 331 24.81 6.63 17.76
N SER A 332 25.74 5.68 17.91
CA SER A 332 25.43 4.24 17.83
C SER A 332 24.47 3.80 18.95
N HIS A 333 24.71 4.23 20.19
CA HIS A 333 23.83 3.95 21.32
C HIS A 333 22.43 4.53 21.13
N ALA A 334 22.34 5.78 20.66
CA ALA A 334 21.07 6.44 20.39
C ALA A 334 20.27 5.71 19.30
N LEU A 335 20.93 5.21 18.25
CA LEU A 335 20.31 4.41 17.19
C LEU A 335 19.79 3.08 17.72
N VAL A 336 20.59 2.29 18.45
CA VAL A 336 20.16 0.98 18.97
C VAL A 336 19.00 1.12 19.97
N LYS A 337 19.03 2.14 20.82
CA LYS A 337 17.99 2.38 21.84
C LYS A 337 16.78 3.16 21.34
N GLY A 338 16.86 3.78 20.17
CA GLY A 338 15.79 4.62 19.64
C GLY A 338 15.61 5.96 20.37
N ILE A 339 16.70 6.54 20.89
CA ILE A 339 16.72 7.78 21.67
C ILE A 339 16.81 9.00 20.74
N VAL A 340 15.90 9.95 20.89
CA VAL A 340 15.71 11.07 19.94
C VAL A 340 16.14 12.43 20.53
N GLU A 341 16.25 12.51 21.85
CA GLU A 341 16.42 13.75 22.61
C GLU A 341 17.76 14.46 22.38
N HIS A 342 18.84 13.72 22.08
CA HIS A 342 20.19 14.27 21.92
C HIS A 342 20.77 14.16 20.51
N ILE A 343 20.00 13.61 19.58
CA ILE A 343 20.52 13.20 18.28
C ILE A 343 21.05 14.37 17.44
N GLU A 344 20.42 15.54 17.49
CA GLU A 344 20.87 16.73 16.74
C GLU A 344 22.22 17.26 17.27
N ALA A 345 22.35 17.36 18.60
CA ALA A 345 23.58 17.84 19.24
C ALA A 345 24.76 16.88 18.98
N ASP A 346 24.50 15.56 19.07
CA ASP A 346 25.53 14.55 18.81
C ASP A 346 25.88 14.49 17.32
N THR A 347 24.90 14.67 16.44
CA THR A 347 25.13 14.73 14.99
C THR A 347 25.93 15.97 14.61
N GLU A 348 25.68 17.12 15.23
CA GLU A 348 26.46 18.35 15.04
C GLU A 348 27.91 18.20 15.53
N GLU A 349 28.11 17.62 16.71
CA GLU A 349 29.46 17.38 17.22
C GLU A 349 30.24 16.42 16.30
N ALA A 350 29.59 15.36 15.80
CA ALA A 350 30.20 14.47 14.82
C ALA A 350 30.51 15.20 13.50
N ARG A 351 29.62 16.08 13.04
CA ARG A 351 29.80 16.92 11.85
C ARG A 351 30.98 17.88 11.96
N GLN A 352 31.22 18.45 13.14
CA GLN A 352 32.37 19.33 13.39
C GLN A 352 33.70 18.58 13.42
N LYS A 353 33.69 17.30 13.81
CA LYS A 353 34.89 16.44 13.81
C LYS A 353 35.23 15.90 12.43
N THR A 354 34.25 15.79 11.54
CA THR A 354 34.46 15.31 10.17
C THR A 354 34.66 16.46 9.20
N LYS A 355 35.44 16.23 8.13
CA LYS A 355 35.65 17.25 7.09
C LYS A 355 34.44 17.44 6.16
N ARG A 356 33.57 16.44 6.09
CA ARG A 356 32.39 16.38 5.22
C ARG A 356 31.18 15.96 6.05
N PRO A 357 30.03 16.65 5.98
CA PRO A 357 28.80 16.23 6.64
C PRO A 357 28.37 14.80 6.29
N LEU A 358 28.61 14.38 5.04
CA LEU A 358 28.31 13.01 4.58
C LEU A 358 29.08 11.93 5.38
N ALA A 359 30.28 12.23 5.88
CA ALA A 359 31.09 11.27 6.64
C ALA A 359 30.47 10.91 8.01
N VAL A 360 29.54 11.73 8.53
CA VAL A 360 28.76 11.40 9.73
C VAL A 360 27.73 10.31 9.42
N ILE A 361 27.14 10.35 8.22
CA ILE A 361 26.21 9.33 7.72
C ILE A 361 26.97 8.04 7.45
N GLU A 362 28.01 8.10 6.60
CA GLU A 362 28.80 6.93 6.18
C GLU A 362 29.60 6.29 7.34
N GLY A 363 29.85 7.03 8.43
CA GLY A 363 30.57 6.56 9.61
C GLY A 363 29.65 6.14 10.76
N PRO A 364 29.52 6.96 11.82
CA PRO A 364 28.87 6.55 13.08
C PRO A 364 27.39 6.17 12.94
N LEU A 365 26.64 6.82 12.04
CA LEU A 365 25.22 6.52 11.85
C LEU A 365 25.00 5.16 11.15
N MET A 366 25.74 4.87 10.08
CA MET A 366 25.67 3.57 9.40
C MET A 366 26.22 2.43 10.27
N ALA A 367 27.26 2.68 11.07
CA ALA A 367 27.77 1.71 12.03
C ALA A 367 26.70 1.32 13.07
N GLY A 368 25.96 2.30 13.60
CA GLY A 368 24.83 2.04 14.51
C GLY A 368 23.71 1.23 13.85
N MET A 369 23.36 1.54 12.60
CA MET A 369 22.34 0.78 11.85
C MET A 369 22.77 -0.66 11.52
N SER A 370 24.07 -0.91 11.30
CA SER A 370 24.59 -2.27 11.14
C SER A 370 24.37 -3.12 12.40
N VAL A 371 24.62 -2.54 13.58
CA VAL A 371 24.39 -3.22 14.88
C VAL A 371 22.91 -3.55 15.08
N VAL A 372 22.01 -2.63 14.73
CA VAL A 372 20.56 -2.89 14.73
C VAL A 372 20.20 -4.06 13.83
N GLY A 373 20.80 -4.14 12.63
CA GLY A 373 20.62 -5.25 11.69
C GLY A 373 21.09 -6.60 12.26
N ASP A 374 22.27 -6.64 12.88
CA ASP A 374 22.83 -7.86 13.47
C ASP A 374 22.00 -8.36 14.68
N LEU A 375 21.52 -7.44 15.53
CA LEU A 375 20.68 -7.76 16.68
C LEU A 375 19.30 -8.27 16.24
N PHE A 376 18.73 -7.71 15.19
CA PHE A 376 17.48 -8.19 14.61
C PHE A 376 17.65 -9.58 13.98
N GLY A 377 18.71 -9.78 13.19
CA GLY A 377 19.00 -11.06 12.52
C GLY A 377 19.30 -12.22 13.47
N SER A 378 19.80 -11.93 14.68
CA SER A 378 20.07 -12.91 15.73
C SER A 378 18.90 -13.15 16.70
N GLY A 379 17.73 -12.53 16.46
CA GLY A 379 16.55 -12.65 17.30
C GLY A 379 16.66 -11.97 18.67
N LYS A 380 17.67 -11.10 18.85
CA LYS A 380 17.92 -10.36 20.10
C LYS A 380 17.16 -9.04 20.15
N MET A 381 16.77 -8.50 19.00
CA MET A 381 15.99 -7.28 18.83
C MET A 381 14.79 -7.55 17.93
N PHE A 382 13.66 -6.90 18.20
CA PHE A 382 12.37 -7.14 17.53
C PHE A 382 11.96 -5.97 16.64
N LEU A 383 11.04 -6.22 15.71
CA LEU A 383 10.59 -5.24 14.71
C LEU A 383 10.21 -3.85 15.29
N PRO A 384 9.49 -3.73 16.43
CA PRO A 384 9.16 -2.43 17.01
C PRO A 384 10.39 -1.61 17.43
N GLN A 385 11.46 -2.28 17.84
CA GLN A 385 12.70 -1.63 18.26
C GLN A 385 13.48 -1.12 17.03
N VAL A 386 13.48 -1.87 15.93
CA VAL A 386 14.10 -1.46 14.65
C VAL A 386 13.44 -0.20 14.08
N VAL A 387 12.12 -0.08 14.20
CA VAL A 387 11.39 1.12 13.77
C VAL A 387 11.78 2.35 14.60
N LYS A 388 11.99 2.20 15.92
CA LYS A 388 12.50 3.30 16.76
C LYS A 388 13.91 3.73 16.34
N SER A 389 14.79 2.80 15.98
CA SER A 389 16.14 3.09 15.47
C SER A 389 16.10 3.89 14.16
N ALA A 390 15.22 3.53 13.23
CA ALA A 390 15.04 4.23 11.97
C ALA A 390 14.60 5.70 12.17
N ARG A 391 13.78 5.98 13.19
CA ARG A 391 13.35 7.35 13.54
C ARG A 391 14.54 8.22 13.97
N VAL A 392 15.46 7.67 14.74
CA VAL A 392 16.69 8.36 15.17
C VAL A 392 17.59 8.66 13.96
N MET A 393 17.76 7.68 13.06
CA MET A 393 18.50 7.85 11.81
C MET A 393 17.92 8.98 10.95
N LYS A 394 16.60 8.99 10.74
CA LYS A 394 15.93 10.02 9.93
C LYS A 394 16.14 11.42 10.49
N LYS A 395 16.05 11.61 11.81
CA LYS A 395 16.27 12.90 12.46
C LYS A 395 17.72 13.38 12.34
N ALA A 396 18.70 12.47 12.48
CA ALA A 396 20.11 12.79 12.28
C ALA A 396 20.41 13.23 10.83
N VAL A 397 19.90 12.48 9.84
CA VAL A 397 20.07 12.82 8.41
C VAL A 397 19.38 14.14 8.06
N ALA A 398 18.18 14.39 8.58
CA ALA A 398 17.46 15.65 8.38
C ALA A 398 18.25 16.87 8.87
N TYR A 399 18.94 16.74 10.00
CA TYR A 399 19.83 17.77 10.52
C TYR A 399 21.05 18.04 9.60
N LEU A 400 21.60 17.00 8.95
CA LEU A 400 22.77 17.13 8.08
C LEU A 400 22.47 17.67 6.68
N MET A 401 21.22 17.58 6.21
CA MET A 401 20.83 17.96 4.84
C MET A 401 21.26 19.39 4.44
N PRO A 402 21.01 20.45 5.24
CA PRO A 402 21.42 21.81 4.86
C PRO A 402 22.93 21.96 4.66
N PHE A 403 23.74 21.22 5.43
CA PHE A 403 25.20 21.27 5.33
C PHE A 403 25.72 20.50 4.10
N MET A 404 25.05 19.40 3.74
CA MET A 404 25.36 18.63 2.53
C MET A 404 25.01 19.42 1.26
N GLU A 405 23.90 20.16 1.25
CA GLU A 405 23.50 21.01 0.13
C GLU A 405 24.47 22.17 -0.10
N ALA A 406 25.01 22.76 0.98
CA ALA A 406 26.05 23.78 0.91
C ALA A 406 27.39 23.25 0.38
N GLU A 407 27.71 21.96 0.60
CA GLU A 407 28.97 21.32 0.19
C GLU A 407 28.93 20.76 -1.26
N LYS A 408 27.74 20.54 -1.84
CA LYS A 408 27.54 20.02 -3.22
C LYS A 408 28.16 20.86 -4.35
N GLN A 409 28.79 22.00 -4.06
CA GLN A 409 29.64 22.73 -5.01
C GLN A 409 31.06 22.13 -5.18
N ALA A 410 31.45 21.09 -4.43
CA ALA A 410 32.77 20.45 -4.53
C ALA A 410 32.73 18.90 -4.58
N ASP A 411 32.76 18.36 -5.81
CA ASP A 411 33.37 17.08 -6.22
C ASP A 411 33.22 15.84 -5.30
N SER A 412 31.96 15.46 -4.98
CA SER A 412 31.64 14.14 -4.42
C SER A 412 31.26 13.16 -5.53
N LYS A 413 31.96 12.02 -5.64
CA LYS A 413 31.58 10.93 -6.56
C LYS A 413 30.53 10.04 -5.90
N PRO A 414 29.45 9.67 -6.61
CA PRO A 414 28.42 8.79 -6.07
C PRO A 414 28.93 7.35 -5.90
N GLN A 415 28.37 6.62 -4.94
CA GLN A 415 28.69 5.20 -4.68
C GLN A 415 28.27 4.27 -5.82
N GLY A 416 27.30 4.69 -6.63
CA GLY A 416 26.81 3.98 -7.80
C GLY A 416 25.68 4.76 -8.49
N ARG A 417 25.43 4.44 -9.76
CA ARG A 417 24.37 5.03 -10.59
C ARG A 417 23.22 4.07 -10.77
N ILE A 418 22.03 4.51 -10.45
CA ILE A 418 20.82 3.68 -10.48
C ILE A 418 19.82 4.33 -11.43
N LEU A 419 19.48 3.62 -12.50
CA LEU A 419 18.44 4.06 -13.41
C LEU A 419 17.10 3.50 -12.95
N MET A 420 16.10 4.36 -12.81
CA MET A 420 14.75 3.97 -12.37
C MET A 420 13.70 4.38 -13.40
N ALA A 421 12.71 3.52 -13.62
CA ALA A 421 11.59 3.81 -14.51
C ALA A 421 10.31 3.09 -14.06
N THR A 422 9.17 3.75 -14.22
CA THR A 422 7.87 3.05 -14.22
C THR A 422 7.64 2.52 -15.64
N VAL A 423 7.35 1.21 -15.73
CA VAL A 423 7.29 0.50 -17.01
C VAL A 423 6.18 1.01 -17.93
N LYS A 424 6.28 0.67 -19.21
CA LYS A 424 5.32 1.04 -20.25
C LYS A 424 3.90 0.68 -19.85
N GLY A 425 2.96 1.58 -20.16
CA GLY A 425 1.53 1.36 -19.86
C GLY A 425 1.14 1.61 -18.40
N ASP A 426 2.11 1.90 -17.53
CA ASP A 426 1.87 2.25 -16.13
C ASP A 426 2.26 3.71 -15.85
N VAL A 427 1.45 4.37 -15.03
CA VAL A 427 1.52 5.82 -14.76
C VAL A 427 1.86 6.14 -13.32
N HIS A 428 1.91 5.15 -12.44
CA HIS A 428 2.10 5.39 -11.03
C HIS A 428 3.58 5.41 -10.64
N ASP A 429 4.00 6.44 -9.91
CA ASP A 429 5.40 6.68 -9.58
C ASP A 429 5.69 7.07 -8.12
N ILE A 430 4.68 7.15 -7.26
CA ILE A 430 4.87 7.62 -5.88
C ILE A 430 5.91 6.76 -5.14
N GLY A 431 5.74 5.44 -5.15
CA GLY A 431 6.70 4.51 -4.53
C GLY A 431 8.09 4.56 -5.16
N LYS A 432 8.17 4.73 -6.50
CA LYS A 432 9.44 4.90 -7.22
C LYS A 432 10.17 6.17 -6.74
N ASN A 433 9.45 7.28 -6.59
CA ASN A 433 10.02 8.55 -6.18
C ASN A 433 10.56 8.46 -4.74
N ILE A 434 9.84 7.77 -3.84
CA ILE A 434 10.31 7.51 -2.46
C ILE A 434 11.62 6.70 -2.48
N VAL A 435 11.67 5.59 -3.23
CA VAL A 435 12.90 4.78 -3.35
C VAL A 435 14.05 5.61 -3.93
N GLY A 436 13.79 6.45 -4.94
CA GLY A 436 14.78 7.33 -5.53
C GLY A 436 15.38 8.31 -4.51
N VAL A 437 14.55 8.96 -3.70
CA VAL A 437 15.00 9.86 -2.63
C VAL A 437 15.82 9.10 -1.58
N VAL A 438 15.36 7.92 -1.13
CA VAL A 438 16.08 7.11 -0.14
C VAL A 438 17.47 6.68 -0.64
N LEU A 439 17.58 6.29 -1.92
CA LEU A 439 18.86 5.96 -2.53
C LEU A 439 19.78 7.19 -2.65
N GLN A 440 19.24 8.35 -3.03
CA GLN A 440 20.00 9.61 -3.06
C GLN A 440 20.52 10.01 -1.67
N CYS A 441 19.76 9.77 -0.60
CA CYS A 441 20.20 9.99 0.78
C CYS A 441 21.40 9.09 1.17
N ASN A 442 21.61 7.98 0.47
CA ASN A 442 22.72 7.05 0.68
C ASN A 442 23.84 7.24 -0.36
N ASN A 443 23.98 8.46 -0.91
CA ASN A 443 25.05 8.84 -1.84
C ASN A 443 25.06 8.06 -3.17
N TYR A 444 23.90 7.56 -3.61
CA TYR A 444 23.71 7.03 -4.97
C TYR A 444 23.22 8.13 -5.93
N GLU A 445 23.65 8.06 -7.18
CA GLU A 445 23.12 8.91 -8.26
C GLU A 445 21.90 8.21 -8.88
N VAL A 446 20.71 8.78 -8.72
CA VAL A 446 19.47 8.21 -9.26
C VAL A 446 19.05 8.96 -10.52
N ILE A 447 18.84 8.21 -11.60
CA ILE A 447 18.37 8.70 -12.91
C ILE A 447 16.94 8.20 -13.11
N ASP A 448 15.97 9.07 -12.88
CA ASP A 448 14.56 8.74 -13.04
C ASP A 448 14.05 9.10 -14.44
N LEU A 449 13.56 8.10 -15.18
CA LEU A 449 13.00 8.29 -16.53
C LEU A 449 11.51 8.66 -16.53
N GLY A 450 10.86 8.68 -15.37
CA GLY A 450 9.43 8.94 -15.23
C GLY A 450 8.56 7.70 -15.46
N VAL A 451 7.42 7.90 -16.11
CA VAL A 451 6.35 6.90 -16.26
C VAL A 451 6.05 6.53 -17.71
N MET A 452 5.39 5.39 -17.91
CA MET A 452 5.08 4.81 -19.22
C MET A 452 6.33 4.64 -20.10
N VAL A 453 7.47 4.30 -19.51
CA VAL A 453 8.75 4.30 -20.22
C VAL A 453 8.92 2.98 -21.01
N PRO A 454 9.12 3.03 -22.33
CA PRO A 454 9.39 1.83 -23.12
C PRO A 454 10.73 1.18 -22.76
N ALA A 455 10.82 -0.14 -22.87
CA ALA A 455 12.04 -0.92 -22.61
C ALA A 455 13.26 -0.38 -23.39
N GLU A 456 13.09 -0.04 -24.66
CA GLU A 456 14.14 0.54 -25.52
C GLU A 456 14.80 1.77 -24.86
N LYS A 457 13.99 2.74 -24.43
CA LYS A 457 14.48 3.97 -23.80
C LYS A 457 15.17 3.71 -22.46
N ILE A 458 14.68 2.73 -21.68
CA ILE A 458 15.30 2.31 -20.40
C ILE A 458 16.72 1.83 -20.66
N LEU A 459 16.89 0.93 -21.64
CA LEU A 459 18.17 0.30 -21.94
C LEU A 459 19.15 1.25 -22.65
N GLU A 460 18.67 2.06 -23.59
CA GLU A 460 19.47 3.11 -24.23
C GLU A 460 20.04 4.07 -23.18
N THR A 461 19.18 4.60 -22.31
CA THR A 461 19.61 5.56 -21.29
C THR A 461 20.55 4.91 -20.27
N ALA A 462 20.33 3.63 -19.92
CA ALA A 462 21.22 2.88 -19.02
C ALA A 462 22.65 2.78 -19.58
N ARG A 463 22.81 2.59 -20.90
CA ARG A 463 24.13 2.61 -21.56
C ARG A 463 24.72 4.01 -21.63
N GLU A 464 23.94 4.99 -22.09
CA GLU A 464 24.41 6.37 -22.26
C GLU A 464 24.90 6.98 -20.95
N ARG A 465 24.17 6.73 -19.86
CA ARG A 465 24.49 7.27 -18.53
C ARG A 465 25.41 6.36 -17.71
N LYS A 466 25.77 5.19 -18.25
CA LYS A 466 26.58 4.17 -17.56
C LYS A 466 25.99 3.85 -16.18
N ALA A 467 24.74 3.42 -16.17
CA ALA A 467 24.09 2.95 -14.96
C ALA A 467 24.77 1.68 -14.45
N ASP A 468 24.83 1.51 -13.13
CA ASP A 468 25.34 0.31 -12.47
C ASP A 468 24.20 -0.67 -12.15
N ILE A 469 22.97 -0.16 -11.96
CA ILE A 469 21.75 -0.94 -11.69
C ILE A 469 20.56 -0.35 -12.45
N ILE A 470 19.64 -1.21 -12.90
CA ILE A 470 18.32 -0.81 -13.44
C ILE A 470 17.22 -1.22 -12.45
N GLY A 471 16.32 -0.29 -12.10
CA GLY A 471 15.16 -0.53 -11.26
C GLY A 471 13.85 -0.26 -11.99
N LEU A 472 12.93 -1.21 -11.93
CA LEU A 472 11.61 -1.14 -12.55
C LEU A 472 10.51 -1.05 -11.51
N SER A 473 9.54 -0.17 -11.77
CA SER A 473 8.34 0.00 -10.94
C SER A 473 7.05 -0.32 -11.70
N GLY A 474 6.08 -0.93 -11.03
CA GLY A 474 4.73 -1.21 -11.57
C GLY A 474 3.66 -1.31 -10.47
N LEU A 475 2.48 -0.79 -10.77
CA LEU A 475 1.28 -0.76 -9.93
C LEU A 475 0.21 -1.76 -10.41
N ILE A 476 0.07 -1.98 -11.72
CA ILE A 476 -1.01 -2.79 -12.30
C ILE A 476 -0.50 -4.13 -12.85
N THR A 477 -1.41 -5.09 -13.06
CA THR A 477 -1.02 -6.44 -13.53
C THR A 477 -0.33 -6.45 -14.90
N PRO A 478 -0.76 -5.67 -15.92
CA PRO A 478 -0.06 -5.61 -17.22
C PRO A 478 1.42 -5.19 -17.11
N SER A 479 1.78 -4.43 -16.07
CA SER A 479 3.14 -3.98 -15.81
C SER A 479 4.09 -5.15 -15.54
N LEU A 480 3.58 -6.28 -15.04
CA LEU A 480 4.37 -7.48 -14.81
C LEU A 480 4.88 -8.09 -16.12
N ASP A 481 4.06 -8.11 -17.17
CA ASP A 481 4.47 -8.60 -18.49
C ASP A 481 5.52 -7.68 -19.12
N GLU A 482 5.40 -6.36 -18.91
CA GLU A 482 6.41 -5.40 -19.37
C GLU A 482 7.74 -5.57 -18.62
N MET A 483 7.74 -5.90 -17.33
CA MET A 483 8.97 -6.24 -16.60
C MET A 483 9.64 -7.51 -17.13
N VAL A 484 8.85 -8.53 -17.48
CA VAL A 484 9.36 -9.74 -18.17
C VAL A 484 9.98 -9.36 -19.50
N HIS A 485 9.30 -8.52 -20.29
CA HIS A 485 9.80 -8.05 -21.57
C HIS A 485 11.13 -7.28 -21.43
N VAL A 486 11.27 -6.41 -20.43
CA VAL A 486 12.54 -5.70 -20.16
C VAL A 486 13.65 -6.69 -19.81
N ALA A 487 13.40 -7.70 -18.97
CA ALA A 487 14.39 -8.72 -18.63
C ALA A 487 14.87 -9.51 -19.86
N GLN A 488 13.93 -9.93 -20.72
CA GLN A 488 14.24 -10.60 -22.01
C GLN A 488 15.08 -9.70 -22.93
N GLU A 489 14.75 -8.42 -22.98
CA GLU A 489 15.47 -7.46 -23.82
C GLU A 489 16.86 -7.15 -23.27
N MET A 490 17.03 -7.09 -21.94
CA MET A 490 18.34 -7.00 -21.28
C MET A 490 19.24 -8.19 -21.64
N GLU A 491 18.69 -9.41 -21.63
CA GLU A 491 19.42 -10.62 -22.04
C GLU A 491 19.78 -10.58 -23.53
N ARG A 492 18.81 -10.27 -24.41
CA ARG A 492 18.99 -10.17 -25.86
C ARG A 492 20.09 -9.16 -26.22
N GLN A 493 20.16 -8.07 -25.47
CA GLN A 493 21.11 -6.99 -25.63
C GLN A 493 22.39 -7.15 -24.78
N GLN A 494 22.58 -8.30 -24.13
CA GLN A 494 23.76 -8.70 -23.37
C GLN A 494 24.15 -7.74 -22.24
N PHE A 495 23.17 -7.15 -21.56
CA PHE A 495 23.42 -6.37 -20.35
C PHE A 495 24.04 -7.25 -19.25
N ARG A 496 24.92 -6.65 -18.43
CA ARG A 496 25.57 -7.31 -17.29
C ARG A 496 25.27 -6.64 -15.93
N LEU A 497 24.23 -5.81 -15.90
CA LEU A 497 23.85 -5.00 -14.74
C LEU A 497 22.76 -5.70 -13.95
N PRO A 498 22.75 -5.62 -12.60
CA PRO A 498 21.63 -6.12 -11.82
C PRO A 498 20.29 -5.43 -12.16
N LEU A 499 19.21 -6.20 -12.07
CA LEU A 499 17.83 -5.74 -12.30
C LEU A 499 17.02 -5.80 -11.00
N LEU A 500 16.53 -4.65 -10.55
CA LEU A 500 15.63 -4.53 -9.40
C LEU A 500 14.18 -4.45 -9.86
N ILE A 501 13.32 -5.23 -9.22
CA ILE A 501 11.87 -5.27 -9.48
C ILE A 501 11.12 -4.82 -8.23
N GLY A 502 10.24 -3.82 -8.36
CA GLY A 502 9.41 -3.33 -7.26
C GLY A 502 8.08 -2.73 -7.71
N GLY A 503 7.25 -2.35 -6.75
CA GLY A 503 5.90 -1.80 -6.97
C GLY A 503 4.78 -2.76 -6.55
N ALA A 504 3.55 -2.25 -6.46
CA ALA A 504 2.45 -2.89 -5.74
C ALA A 504 2.05 -4.28 -6.24
N THR A 505 2.11 -4.52 -7.57
CA THR A 505 1.76 -5.82 -8.16
C THR A 505 2.92 -6.81 -8.19
N THR A 506 4.13 -6.36 -7.86
CA THR A 506 5.32 -7.21 -7.88
C THR A 506 5.42 -8.07 -6.62
N SER A 507 5.99 -9.26 -6.74
CA SER A 507 6.23 -10.15 -5.61
C SER A 507 7.44 -11.03 -5.85
N ARG A 508 8.07 -11.52 -4.77
CA ARG A 508 9.19 -12.47 -4.84
C ARG A 508 8.83 -13.70 -5.68
N ALA A 509 7.62 -14.23 -5.51
CA ALA A 509 7.15 -15.41 -6.24
C ALA A 509 7.01 -15.13 -7.75
N HIS A 510 6.39 -14.01 -8.14
CA HIS A 510 6.29 -13.64 -9.55
C HIS A 510 7.67 -13.44 -10.18
N THR A 511 8.56 -12.69 -9.51
CA THR A 511 9.92 -12.43 -9.99
C THR A 511 10.69 -13.73 -10.19
N ALA A 512 10.64 -14.65 -9.23
CA ALA A 512 11.31 -15.96 -9.33
C ALA A 512 10.74 -16.83 -10.47
N VAL A 513 9.42 -16.86 -10.65
CA VAL A 513 8.77 -17.76 -11.62
C VAL A 513 8.78 -17.20 -13.04
N LYS A 514 8.67 -15.88 -13.21
CA LYS A 514 8.38 -15.25 -14.51
C LYS A 514 9.42 -14.26 -14.99
N ILE A 515 10.27 -13.69 -14.13
CA ILE A 515 11.22 -12.65 -14.55
C ILE A 515 12.67 -13.18 -14.56
N GLU A 516 13.15 -13.74 -13.44
CA GLU A 516 14.57 -14.12 -13.28
C GLU A 516 15.03 -15.16 -14.31
N GLN A 517 14.15 -16.04 -14.78
CA GLN A 517 14.48 -17.04 -15.81
C GLN A 517 14.84 -16.43 -17.18
N HIS A 518 14.46 -15.18 -17.42
CA HIS A 518 14.69 -14.51 -18.69
C HIS A 518 15.93 -13.63 -18.71
N TYR A 519 16.68 -13.53 -17.60
CA TYR A 519 17.89 -12.73 -17.53
C TYR A 519 19.00 -13.44 -16.75
N SER A 520 20.20 -13.48 -17.32
CA SER A 520 21.31 -14.28 -16.80
C SER A 520 22.02 -13.68 -15.60
N GLU A 521 21.88 -12.38 -15.34
CA GLU A 521 22.45 -11.71 -14.16
C GLU A 521 21.46 -11.62 -13.00
N SER A 522 21.89 -11.02 -11.88
CA SER A 522 21.08 -10.84 -10.67
C SER A 522 19.77 -10.10 -10.95
N VAL A 523 18.64 -10.78 -10.71
CA VAL A 523 17.29 -10.18 -10.67
C VAL A 523 16.78 -10.26 -9.24
N VAL A 524 16.40 -9.12 -8.66
CA VAL A 524 16.02 -9.06 -7.25
C VAL A 524 14.71 -8.29 -7.06
N HIS A 525 13.74 -8.93 -6.42
CA HIS A 525 12.53 -8.27 -5.93
C HIS A 525 12.83 -7.48 -4.65
N VAL A 526 12.46 -6.20 -4.63
CA VAL A 526 12.61 -5.31 -3.48
C VAL A 526 11.22 -4.90 -3.01
N LEU A 527 10.93 -5.19 -1.73
CA LEU A 527 9.59 -4.99 -1.17
C LEU A 527 9.26 -3.51 -0.93
N ASP A 528 10.19 -2.75 -0.36
CA ASP A 528 10.00 -1.38 0.09
C ASP A 528 11.31 -0.57 0.02
N ALA A 529 11.21 0.75 0.22
CA ALA A 529 12.36 1.65 0.11
C ALA A 529 13.43 1.41 1.18
N SER A 530 13.03 0.98 2.39
CA SER A 530 13.96 0.70 3.48
C SER A 530 14.94 -0.45 3.15
N ARG A 531 14.47 -1.44 2.39
CA ARG A 531 15.29 -2.59 1.96
C ARG A 531 16.12 -2.31 0.71
N ALA A 532 15.75 -1.31 -0.08
CA ALA A 532 16.41 -0.99 -1.35
C ALA A 532 17.91 -0.69 -1.16
N VAL A 533 18.26 0.03 -0.09
CA VAL A 533 19.66 0.41 0.21
C VAL A 533 20.54 -0.81 0.47
N GLY A 534 20.08 -1.74 1.32
CA GLY A 534 20.84 -2.96 1.64
C GLY A 534 21.06 -3.85 0.42
N VAL A 535 20.03 -3.98 -0.44
CA VAL A 535 20.12 -4.74 -1.69
C VAL A 535 21.10 -4.09 -2.68
N VAL A 536 20.98 -2.79 -2.92
CA VAL A 536 21.87 -2.05 -3.81
C VAL A 536 23.32 -2.12 -3.32
N SER A 537 23.55 -1.91 -2.03
CA SER A 537 24.88 -1.99 -1.43
C SER A 537 25.51 -3.38 -1.58
N ALA A 538 24.72 -4.45 -1.42
CA ALA A 538 25.20 -5.82 -1.60
C ALA A 538 25.53 -6.13 -3.06
N LEU A 539 24.74 -5.60 -4.02
CA LEU A 539 24.93 -5.83 -5.45
C LEU A 539 26.11 -5.04 -6.05
N LEU A 540 26.43 -3.87 -5.49
CA LEU A 540 27.55 -3.04 -5.93
C LEU A 540 28.89 -3.46 -5.30
N ASN A 541 28.87 -4.15 -4.15
CA ASN A 541 30.08 -4.65 -3.49
C ASN A 541 30.52 -5.98 -4.13
N PRO A 542 31.72 -6.08 -4.75
CA PRO A 542 32.18 -7.30 -5.43
C PRO A 542 32.24 -8.55 -4.54
N ASP A 543 32.62 -8.40 -3.28
CA ASP A 543 32.79 -9.52 -2.34
C ASP A 543 31.43 -10.05 -1.86
N ALA A 544 30.47 -9.14 -1.66
CA ALA A 544 29.11 -9.48 -1.22
C ALA A 544 28.22 -9.96 -2.38
N LYS A 545 28.42 -9.43 -3.59
CA LYS A 545 27.59 -9.69 -4.76
C LYS A 545 27.46 -11.18 -5.07
N LEU A 546 28.57 -11.91 -5.12
CA LEU A 546 28.56 -13.33 -5.47
C LEU A 546 27.78 -14.17 -4.44
N LYS A 547 28.01 -13.90 -3.15
CA LYS A 547 27.30 -14.57 -2.06
C LYS A 547 25.81 -14.26 -2.10
N PHE A 548 25.47 -12.98 -2.26
CA PHE A 548 24.10 -12.51 -2.30
C PHE A 548 23.33 -13.06 -3.51
N ASP A 549 23.93 -13.09 -4.69
CA ASP A 549 23.34 -13.65 -5.91
C ASP A 549 23.10 -15.16 -5.76
N THR A 550 24.08 -15.90 -5.25
CA THR A 550 23.96 -17.34 -5.02
C THR A 550 22.82 -17.66 -4.06
N THR A 551 22.72 -16.94 -2.94
CA THR A 551 21.63 -17.10 -1.97
C THR A 551 20.27 -16.75 -2.59
N THR A 552 20.19 -15.65 -3.35
CA THR A 552 18.94 -15.21 -3.98
C THR A 552 18.45 -16.21 -5.03
N ARG A 553 19.34 -16.76 -5.85
CA ARG A 553 18.99 -17.78 -6.85
C ARG A 553 18.52 -19.08 -6.22
N ALA A 554 19.18 -19.54 -5.15
CA ALA A 554 18.74 -20.73 -4.41
C ALA A 554 17.33 -20.52 -3.83
N ASP A 555 17.07 -19.33 -3.27
CA ASP A 555 15.74 -18.96 -2.80
C ASP A 555 14.69 -18.96 -3.92
N TYR A 556 15.03 -18.42 -5.09
CA TYR A 556 14.11 -18.36 -6.23
C TYR A 556 13.86 -19.73 -6.85
N GLU A 557 14.85 -20.60 -6.87
CA GLU A 557 14.70 -21.99 -7.27
C GLU A 557 13.74 -22.75 -6.33
N ARG A 558 13.90 -22.58 -5.01
CA ARG A 558 12.96 -23.12 -4.03
C ARG A 558 11.53 -22.62 -4.28
N LEU A 559 11.32 -21.32 -4.41
CA LEU A 559 10.00 -20.72 -4.66
C LEU A 559 9.35 -21.23 -5.96
N ARG A 560 10.14 -21.48 -7.01
CA ARG A 560 9.65 -22.07 -8.25
C ARG A 560 9.18 -23.50 -8.07
N ASN A 561 9.94 -24.31 -7.35
CA ASN A 561 9.57 -25.70 -7.08
C ASN A 561 8.28 -25.77 -6.26
N GLU A 562 8.16 -24.97 -5.19
CA GLU A 562 6.95 -24.86 -4.39
C GLU A 562 5.73 -24.42 -5.22
N HIS A 563 5.90 -23.43 -6.10
CA HIS A 563 4.82 -22.97 -6.98
C HIS A 563 4.36 -24.06 -7.97
N SER A 564 5.30 -24.83 -8.53
CA SER A 564 5.03 -25.94 -9.44
C SER A 564 4.23 -27.05 -8.74
N GLU A 565 4.61 -27.40 -7.52
CA GLU A 565 3.92 -28.41 -6.69
C GLU A 565 2.51 -27.98 -6.31
N ARG A 566 2.35 -26.74 -5.80
CA ARG A 566 1.02 -26.16 -5.49
C ARG A 566 0.09 -26.09 -6.69
N THR A 567 0.63 -25.89 -7.89
CA THR A 567 -0.18 -25.84 -9.12
C THR A 567 -0.66 -27.23 -9.54
N ARG A 568 0.11 -28.29 -9.25
CA ARG A 568 -0.29 -29.69 -9.51
C ARG A 568 -1.40 -30.18 -8.56
N GLU A 569 -1.48 -29.65 -7.35
CA GLU A 569 -2.47 -30.05 -6.34
C GLU A 569 -3.84 -29.37 -6.49
N LYS A 570 -3.94 -28.24 -7.20
CA LYS A 570 -5.22 -27.54 -7.39
C LYS A 570 -6.14 -28.32 -8.34
N ARG A 571 -7.12 -29.03 -7.77
CA ARG A 571 -8.25 -29.56 -8.54
C ARG A 571 -9.10 -28.41 -9.09
N MET A 572 -9.00 -28.19 -10.39
CA MET A 572 -9.83 -27.23 -11.12
C MET A 572 -11.09 -27.94 -11.62
N LEU A 573 -12.25 -27.33 -11.39
CA LEU A 573 -13.49 -27.71 -12.04
C LEU A 573 -13.47 -27.29 -13.51
N THR A 574 -14.15 -28.05 -14.37
CA THR A 574 -14.45 -27.55 -15.71
C THR A 574 -15.33 -26.30 -15.61
N LEU A 575 -15.31 -25.44 -16.62
CA LEU A 575 -16.14 -24.23 -16.63
C LEU A 575 -17.63 -24.58 -16.48
N GLU A 576 -18.07 -25.68 -17.12
CA GLU A 576 -19.44 -26.18 -17.02
C GLU A 576 -19.79 -26.60 -15.58
N GLN A 577 -18.90 -27.33 -14.91
CA GLN A 577 -19.07 -27.72 -13.50
C GLN A 577 -19.14 -26.50 -12.58
N ALA A 578 -18.26 -25.51 -12.79
CA ALA A 578 -18.26 -24.28 -12.02
C ALA A 578 -19.55 -23.46 -12.24
N ARG A 579 -20.08 -23.43 -13.48
CA ARG A 579 -21.36 -22.79 -13.82
C ARG A 579 -22.54 -23.50 -13.17
N ALA A 580 -22.53 -24.83 -13.17
CA ALA A 580 -23.54 -25.63 -12.48
C ALA A 580 -23.52 -25.38 -10.96
N ASN A 581 -22.34 -25.16 -10.37
CA ASN A 581 -22.15 -24.85 -8.95
C ASN A 581 -22.28 -23.34 -8.60
N ARG A 582 -23.09 -22.59 -9.37
CA ARG A 582 -23.37 -21.17 -9.04
C ARG A 582 -24.19 -21.06 -7.75
N ILE A 583 -24.07 -19.93 -7.06
CA ILE A 583 -24.89 -19.64 -5.87
C ILE A 583 -26.38 -19.69 -6.28
N PRO A 584 -27.21 -20.55 -5.64
CA PRO A 584 -28.63 -20.61 -5.93
C PRO A 584 -29.32 -19.41 -5.28
N ILE A 585 -29.62 -18.39 -6.08
CA ILE A 585 -30.41 -17.22 -5.65
C ILE A 585 -31.85 -17.43 -6.08
N ASP A 586 -32.78 -17.37 -5.13
CA ASP A 586 -34.21 -17.38 -5.42
C ASP A 586 -34.68 -16.00 -5.89
N TRP A 587 -34.68 -15.80 -7.20
CA TRP A 587 -35.16 -14.57 -7.83
C TRP A 587 -36.69 -14.42 -7.80
N SER A 588 -37.45 -15.48 -7.48
CA SER A 588 -38.91 -15.39 -7.45
C SER A 588 -39.43 -14.61 -6.23
N ASN A 589 -38.68 -14.66 -5.13
CA ASN A 589 -39.00 -13.97 -3.87
C ASN A 589 -38.18 -12.70 -3.63
N TYR A 590 -37.35 -12.28 -4.59
CA TYR A 590 -36.55 -11.06 -4.50
C TYR A 590 -36.84 -10.12 -5.65
N LYS A 591 -37.23 -8.89 -5.33
CA LYS A 591 -37.41 -7.81 -6.30
C LYS A 591 -36.23 -6.84 -6.18
N PRO A 592 -35.31 -6.78 -7.17
CA PRO A 592 -34.22 -5.83 -7.14
C PRO A 592 -34.73 -4.38 -7.01
N PRO A 593 -34.06 -3.52 -6.21
CA PRO A 593 -34.43 -2.13 -6.10
C PRO A 593 -34.25 -1.42 -7.44
N ILE A 594 -35.23 -0.59 -7.79
CA ILE A 594 -35.18 0.23 -9.01
C ILE A 594 -34.41 1.51 -8.66
N PRO A 595 -33.36 1.87 -9.42
CA PRO A 595 -32.59 3.09 -9.18
C PRO A 595 -33.47 4.33 -9.39
N GLY A 596 -33.17 5.41 -8.66
CA GLY A 596 -33.95 6.66 -8.74
C GLY A 596 -33.84 7.39 -10.09
N PHE A 597 -32.93 6.97 -10.97
CA PHE A 597 -32.81 7.41 -12.36
C PHE A 597 -32.10 6.34 -13.20
N LEU A 598 -32.23 6.44 -14.52
CA LEU A 598 -31.47 5.65 -15.50
C LEU A 598 -30.67 6.60 -16.41
N GLY A 599 -29.65 6.08 -17.09
CA GLY A 599 -28.69 6.87 -17.85
C GLY A 599 -27.53 7.35 -16.99
N PHE A 600 -26.74 8.28 -17.51
CA PHE A 600 -25.55 8.79 -16.84
C PHE A 600 -25.75 10.23 -16.34
N ARG A 601 -24.99 10.60 -15.31
CA ARG A 601 -24.83 11.95 -14.81
C ARG A 601 -23.35 12.27 -14.69
N ALA A 602 -22.97 13.48 -15.10
CA ALA A 602 -21.62 13.99 -14.93
C ALA A 602 -21.54 14.81 -13.64
N ALA A 603 -20.42 14.70 -12.92
CA ALA A 603 -20.10 15.50 -11.76
C ALA A 603 -18.83 16.32 -12.04
N ALA A 604 -18.85 17.62 -11.73
CA ALA A 604 -17.69 18.50 -11.90
C ALA A 604 -17.65 19.60 -10.83
N SER A 605 -16.45 19.95 -10.37
CA SER A 605 -16.22 21.16 -9.54
C SER A 605 -16.03 22.38 -10.43
N ASN A 606 -16.52 23.55 -9.99
CA ASN A 606 -16.30 24.82 -10.67
C ASN A 606 -14.86 25.32 -10.47
N PRO A 607 -14.01 25.40 -11.52
CA PRO A 607 -12.69 25.99 -11.41
C PRO A 607 -12.81 27.48 -11.06
N GLY A 608 -11.97 27.94 -10.14
CA GLY A 608 -12.03 29.30 -9.60
C GLY A 608 -11.33 30.26 -10.51
N SER A 609 -12.05 31.23 -11.07
CA SER A 609 -11.60 32.47 -11.74
C SER A 609 -10.28 32.46 -12.53
N ALA A 610 -9.74 31.33 -12.94
CA ALA A 610 -8.96 31.20 -14.16
C ALA A 610 -9.96 31.05 -15.30
N ARG A 611 -10.54 32.19 -15.71
CA ARG A 611 -11.42 32.41 -16.88
C ARG A 611 -12.20 31.18 -17.38
N ALA A 612 -13.39 30.95 -16.82
CA ALA A 612 -14.41 30.16 -17.50
C ALA A 612 -15.12 31.05 -18.54
N SER A 613 -14.87 30.82 -19.83
CA SER A 613 -15.72 31.37 -20.90
C SER A 613 -16.88 30.43 -21.22
N ARG A 614 -18.08 31.04 -21.26
CA ARG A 614 -19.38 30.45 -21.59
C ARG A 614 -19.37 29.64 -22.90
N ALA A 615 -19.67 28.34 -22.84
CA ALA A 615 -20.33 27.59 -23.92
C ALA A 615 -20.76 26.18 -23.46
N VAL A 616 -21.92 26.03 -22.80
CA VAL A 616 -22.60 24.73 -22.67
C VAL A 616 -24.09 24.94 -22.93
N SER A 617 -24.52 24.64 -24.15
CA SER A 617 -25.90 24.25 -24.46
C SER A 617 -25.90 23.50 -25.80
N GLY A 618 -25.70 22.19 -25.75
CA GLY A 618 -25.82 21.33 -26.93
C GLY A 618 -25.66 19.87 -26.53
N ALA A 619 -26.78 19.16 -26.41
CA ALA A 619 -26.80 17.71 -26.20
C ALA A 619 -26.27 16.99 -27.44
N SER A 620 -25.44 15.96 -27.23
CA SER A 620 -25.00 15.04 -28.30
C SER A 620 -26.18 14.19 -28.79
N PRO A 621 -26.36 13.97 -30.11
CA PRO A 621 -27.40 13.08 -30.61
C PRO A 621 -27.11 11.60 -30.25
N GLU A 622 -28.17 10.83 -30.01
CA GLU A 622 -28.12 9.40 -29.72
C GLU A 622 -27.46 8.59 -30.86
N THR A 623 -26.53 7.69 -30.50
CA THR A 623 -25.72 6.92 -31.44
C THR A 623 -26.35 5.57 -31.79
N SER A 624 -26.43 5.24 -33.08
CA SER A 624 -26.58 3.86 -33.59
C SER A 624 -25.21 3.27 -33.95
N GLU A 625 -24.99 1.99 -33.63
CA GLU A 625 -23.76 1.26 -33.98
C GLU A 625 -23.60 1.14 -35.51
N GLY A 626 -22.66 1.91 -36.08
CA GLY A 626 -22.33 1.84 -37.52
C GLY A 626 -21.41 2.92 -38.08
N ASP A 627 -21.22 4.05 -37.39
CA ASP A 627 -20.65 5.26 -38.00
C ASP A 627 -19.12 5.47 -37.87
N ILE A 628 -18.36 4.47 -37.45
CA ILE A 628 -16.89 4.57 -37.34
C ILE A 628 -16.27 4.31 -38.71
N ARG A 629 -15.66 5.35 -39.30
CA ARG A 629 -14.95 5.22 -40.59
C ARG A 629 -13.46 4.95 -40.35
N TYR A 630 -12.99 3.81 -40.84
CA TYR A 630 -11.57 3.47 -40.90
C TYR A 630 -11.02 3.82 -42.28
N SER A 631 -9.96 4.63 -42.33
CA SER A 631 -9.21 4.84 -43.57
C SER A 631 -7.72 4.61 -43.34
N LYS A 632 -7.08 3.90 -44.27
CA LYS A 632 -5.67 3.53 -44.19
C LYS A 632 -4.83 4.53 -44.98
N ARG A 633 -3.95 5.27 -44.28
CA ARG A 633 -2.75 5.93 -44.84
C ARG A 633 -1.51 5.41 -44.08
N ASN A 634 -0.33 6.02 -44.25
CA ASN A 634 0.90 5.61 -43.54
C ASN A 634 0.75 5.60 -42.00
N LEU A 635 -0.20 6.37 -41.45
CA LEU A 635 -0.66 6.26 -40.06
C LEU A 635 -2.16 5.91 -40.03
N PRO A 636 -2.62 5.06 -39.08
CA PRO A 636 -4.03 4.73 -38.94
C PRO A 636 -4.81 5.92 -38.39
N HIS A 637 -5.82 6.37 -39.13
CA HIS A 637 -6.69 7.47 -38.73
C HIS A 637 -8.04 6.95 -38.21
N PHE A 638 -8.49 7.49 -37.09
CA PHE A 638 -9.72 7.08 -36.41
C PHE A 638 -10.74 8.22 -36.40
N GLU A 639 -11.77 8.10 -37.23
CA GLU A 639 -12.75 9.16 -37.44
C GLU A 639 -14.11 8.82 -36.80
N ARG A 640 -14.60 9.73 -35.96
CA ARG A 640 -15.93 9.77 -35.37
C ARG A 640 -16.62 11.04 -35.88
N PRO A 641 -17.77 10.92 -36.57
CA PRO A 641 -18.40 12.04 -37.26
C PRO A 641 -18.67 13.30 -36.40
N TRP A 642 -18.96 13.12 -35.11
CA TRP A 642 -19.22 14.18 -34.13
C TRP A 642 -18.06 14.41 -33.14
N GLY A 643 -16.88 13.87 -33.42
CA GLY A 643 -15.71 13.98 -32.52
C GLY A 643 -15.10 15.38 -32.53
N LYS A 644 -14.51 15.78 -31.39
CA LYS A 644 -13.64 16.97 -31.32
C LYS A 644 -12.21 16.55 -31.67
N TYR A 645 -11.52 17.33 -32.50
CA TYR A 645 -10.21 16.99 -33.03
C TYR A 645 -9.20 18.11 -32.82
N ALA A 646 -8.04 17.73 -32.29
CA ALA A 646 -6.82 18.53 -32.36
C ALA A 646 -6.03 18.07 -33.59
N VAL A 647 -5.85 18.95 -34.57
CA VAL A 647 -5.17 18.64 -35.82
C VAL A 647 -3.97 19.56 -36.01
N VAL A 648 -2.85 18.95 -36.39
CA VAL A 648 -1.64 19.64 -36.80
C VAL A 648 -1.30 19.28 -38.24
N PHE A 649 -0.99 20.29 -39.05
CA PHE A 649 -0.42 20.05 -40.37
C PHE A 649 0.69 21.04 -40.69
N SER A 650 1.71 20.54 -41.39
CA SER A 650 2.95 21.28 -41.64
C SER A 650 3.05 21.72 -43.09
N THR A 651 3.80 22.78 -43.30
CA THR A 651 4.24 23.19 -44.64
C THR A 651 5.21 22.17 -45.21
N HIS A 652 5.20 22.00 -46.53
CA HIS A 652 6.08 21.05 -47.20
C HIS A 652 7.55 21.41 -46.91
N GLN A 653 8.32 20.43 -46.41
CA GLN A 653 9.72 20.61 -45.98
C GLN A 653 9.92 21.71 -44.92
N ARG A 654 8.93 21.99 -44.08
CA ARG A 654 9.01 23.00 -43.00
C ARG A 654 9.30 24.43 -43.51
N ARG A 655 8.87 24.75 -44.74
CA ARG A 655 9.01 26.09 -45.32
C ARG A 655 8.26 27.14 -44.47
N PRO A 656 8.93 28.20 -44.00
CA PRO A 656 8.24 29.25 -43.24
C PRO A 656 7.30 30.08 -44.12
N LEU A 657 6.08 30.31 -43.63
CA LEU A 657 5.05 31.19 -44.16
C LEU A 657 5.35 32.64 -43.78
N THR A 658 5.25 33.52 -44.77
CA THR A 658 5.24 34.98 -44.58
C THR A 658 3.97 35.44 -43.86
N PRO A 659 3.97 36.63 -43.23
CA PRO A 659 2.78 37.21 -42.59
C PRO A 659 1.52 37.17 -43.47
N SER A 660 1.62 37.62 -44.73
CA SER A 660 0.50 37.63 -45.67
C SER A 660 0.02 36.22 -46.05
N GLU A 661 0.92 35.23 -46.09
CA GLU A 661 0.54 33.83 -46.31
C GLU A 661 -0.20 33.27 -45.10
N ARG A 662 0.21 33.61 -43.87
CA ARG A 662 -0.50 33.22 -42.64
C ARG A 662 -1.89 33.84 -42.56
N ASP A 663 -2.08 35.05 -43.06
CA ASP A 663 -3.41 35.66 -43.21
C ASP A 663 -4.31 34.82 -44.12
N PHE A 664 -3.80 34.37 -45.27
CA PHE A 664 -4.57 33.51 -46.17
C PHE A 664 -4.98 32.19 -45.52
N VAL A 665 -4.11 31.63 -44.68
CA VAL A 665 -4.38 30.39 -43.94
C VAL A 665 -5.45 30.60 -42.89
N LEU A 666 -5.31 31.61 -42.03
CA LEU A 666 -6.29 31.91 -41.01
C LEU A 666 -7.67 32.23 -41.62
N GLN A 667 -7.70 33.05 -42.67
CA GLN A 667 -8.94 33.38 -43.37
C GLN A 667 -9.62 32.15 -43.99
N SER A 668 -8.85 31.18 -44.49
CA SER A 668 -9.42 29.94 -45.03
C SER A 668 -10.02 29.05 -43.94
N ILE A 669 -9.43 29.04 -42.75
CA ILE A 669 -9.96 28.31 -41.58
C ILE A 669 -11.27 28.97 -41.12
N LEU A 670 -11.30 30.30 -41.04
CA LEU A 670 -12.50 31.05 -40.69
C LEU A 670 -13.61 30.89 -41.73
N THR A 671 -13.26 30.81 -43.02
CA THR A 671 -14.23 30.52 -44.09
C THR A 671 -14.88 29.13 -43.90
N ALA A 672 -14.11 28.12 -43.46
CA ALA A 672 -14.66 26.79 -43.17
C ALA A 672 -15.63 26.82 -41.98
N LYS A 673 -15.32 27.64 -40.97
CA LYS A 673 -16.23 27.93 -39.85
C LYS A 673 -17.51 28.64 -40.31
N GLU A 674 -17.39 29.70 -41.11
CA GLU A 674 -18.53 30.48 -41.62
C GLU A 674 -19.46 29.67 -42.53
N ARG A 675 -18.90 28.71 -43.27
CA ARG A 675 -19.67 27.77 -44.10
C ARG A 675 -20.29 26.61 -43.32
N ASN A 676 -20.22 26.66 -41.99
CA ASN A 676 -20.72 25.64 -41.09
C ASN A 676 -20.17 24.24 -41.43
N GLN A 677 -18.91 24.17 -41.86
CA GLN A 677 -18.21 22.89 -42.08
C GLN A 677 -17.59 22.38 -40.78
N ILE A 678 -17.17 23.31 -39.92
CA ILE A 678 -16.56 23.06 -38.62
C ILE A 678 -17.11 24.02 -37.57
N GLU A 679 -17.23 23.55 -36.33
CA GLU A 679 -17.29 24.39 -35.15
C GLU A 679 -15.86 24.55 -34.62
N LEU A 680 -15.32 25.76 -34.71
CA LEU A 680 -13.92 26.05 -34.42
C LEU A 680 -13.77 26.52 -32.97
N TYR A 681 -12.95 25.81 -32.19
CA TYR A 681 -12.62 26.16 -30.81
C TYR A 681 -11.37 27.03 -30.74
N ALA A 682 -10.32 26.70 -31.49
CA ALA A 682 -9.13 27.54 -31.61
C ALA A 682 -8.32 27.22 -32.87
N ALA A 683 -7.57 28.21 -33.36
CA ALA A 683 -6.63 28.03 -34.46
C ALA A 683 -5.36 28.87 -34.22
N SER A 684 -4.19 28.27 -34.43
CA SER A 684 -2.90 28.98 -34.38
C SER A 684 -2.09 28.66 -35.62
N VAL A 685 -1.83 29.68 -36.45
CA VAL A 685 -1.01 29.56 -37.65
C VAL A 685 0.43 29.93 -37.30
N MET A 686 1.27 28.92 -37.11
CA MET A 686 2.69 29.06 -36.82
C MET A 686 3.48 29.34 -38.11
N PRO A 687 4.76 29.74 -38.03
CA PRO A 687 5.57 29.97 -39.23
C PRO A 687 5.61 28.78 -40.17
N ASP A 688 5.76 27.55 -39.69
CA ASP A 688 5.99 26.36 -40.51
C ASP A 688 4.87 25.31 -40.41
N HIS A 689 3.88 25.50 -39.54
CA HIS A 689 2.78 24.56 -39.31
C HIS A 689 1.51 25.23 -38.75
N VAL A 690 0.41 24.50 -38.69
CA VAL A 690 -0.89 25.00 -38.22
C VAL A 690 -1.45 24.06 -37.17
N HIS A 691 -1.91 24.61 -36.06
CA HIS A 691 -2.69 23.91 -35.03
C HIS A 691 -4.16 24.30 -35.15
N LEU A 692 -5.04 23.30 -35.18
CA LEU A 692 -6.49 23.47 -35.20
C LEU A 692 -7.13 22.66 -34.09
N LEU A 693 -8.14 23.24 -33.45
CA LEU A 693 -9.03 22.55 -32.52
C LEU A 693 -10.47 22.79 -32.95
N PHE A 694 -11.15 21.76 -33.46
CA PHE A 694 -12.48 21.90 -34.04
C PHE A 694 -13.33 20.63 -33.94
N GLU A 695 -14.62 20.76 -34.23
CA GLU A 695 -15.58 19.68 -34.37
C GLU A 695 -16.23 19.74 -35.76
N PRO A 696 -16.29 18.63 -36.52
CA PRO A 696 -16.99 18.61 -37.80
C PRO A 696 -18.49 18.85 -37.63
N GLN A 697 -19.09 19.62 -38.54
CA GLN A 697 -20.52 19.91 -38.52
C GLN A 697 -21.31 19.03 -39.50
N ILE A 698 -22.63 19.04 -39.38
CA ILE A 698 -23.54 18.28 -40.25
C ILE A 698 -23.48 18.87 -41.67
N LYS A 699 -23.16 18.02 -42.64
CA LYS A 699 -23.10 18.32 -44.08
C LYS A 699 -24.48 18.22 -44.72
N GLU A 700 -25.18 17.11 -44.46
CA GLU A 700 -26.53 16.83 -44.98
C GLU A 700 -27.22 15.77 -44.10
N THR A 701 -28.52 15.59 -44.27
CA THR A 701 -29.29 14.53 -43.59
C THR A 701 -29.71 13.50 -44.63
N ASP A 702 -29.48 12.22 -44.36
CA ASP A 702 -29.84 11.14 -45.29
C ASP A 702 -31.36 10.92 -45.35
N ALA A 703 -31.81 10.11 -46.32
CA ALA A 703 -33.24 9.81 -46.52
C ALA A 703 -33.90 9.07 -45.34
N ASN A 704 -33.09 8.52 -44.41
CA ASN A 704 -33.54 7.83 -43.21
C ASN A 704 -33.53 8.74 -41.97
N GLY A 705 -33.14 10.02 -42.11
CA GLY A 705 -33.08 10.98 -41.02
C GLY A 705 -31.74 11.04 -40.27
N ASN A 706 -30.70 10.33 -40.71
CA ASN A 706 -29.39 10.34 -40.06
C ASN A 706 -28.56 11.54 -40.52
N SER A 707 -27.79 12.12 -39.60
CA SER A 707 -26.91 13.25 -39.90
C SER A 707 -25.60 12.78 -40.52
N ILE A 708 -25.32 13.20 -41.76
CA ILE A 708 -24.02 12.99 -42.42
C ILE A 708 -23.13 14.18 -42.09
N PHE A 709 -22.01 13.95 -41.42
CA PHE A 709 -21.05 14.99 -41.06
C PHE A 709 -19.98 15.19 -42.14
N TRP A 710 -19.38 16.38 -42.17
CA TRP A 710 -18.17 16.62 -42.95
C TRP A 710 -17.03 15.73 -42.46
N SER A 711 -16.33 15.05 -43.37
CA SER A 711 -15.16 14.27 -42.95
C SER A 711 -13.93 15.16 -42.71
N LEU A 712 -13.05 14.76 -41.80
CA LEU A 712 -11.75 15.40 -41.56
C LEU A 712 -10.93 15.49 -42.84
N THR A 713 -11.00 14.47 -43.69
CA THR A 713 -10.31 14.47 -44.98
C THR A 713 -10.84 15.56 -45.91
N GLU A 714 -12.17 15.73 -46.01
CA GLU A 714 -12.77 16.79 -46.83
C GLU A 714 -12.45 18.18 -46.29
N ILE A 715 -12.55 18.36 -44.97
CA ILE A 715 -12.26 19.63 -44.29
C ILE A 715 -10.80 20.04 -44.51
N LEU A 716 -9.85 19.15 -44.19
CA LEU A 716 -8.42 19.45 -44.32
C LEU A 716 -8.00 19.60 -45.77
N LYS A 717 -8.55 18.81 -46.69
CA LYS A 717 -8.31 18.99 -48.13
C LYS A 717 -8.85 20.34 -48.61
N GLY A 718 -10.02 20.77 -48.15
CA GLY A 718 -10.60 22.08 -48.46
C GLY A 718 -9.68 23.22 -48.01
N ILE A 719 -9.28 23.22 -46.74
CA ILE A 719 -8.40 24.24 -46.17
C ILE A 719 -7.03 24.24 -46.85
N LYS A 720 -6.36 23.07 -46.97
CA LYS A 720 -5.02 22.97 -47.59
C LYS A 720 -5.02 23.36 -49.07
N SER A 721 -6.03 22.94 -49.84
CA SER A 721 -6.10 23.26 -51.28
C SER A 721 -6.39 24.74 -51.56
N ALA A 722 -7.34 25.34 -50.82
CA ALA A 722 -7.69 26.74 -50.97
C ALA A 722 -6.51 27.66 -50.60
N THR A 723 -5.82 27.34 -49.51
CA THR A 723 -4.64 28.09 -49.06
C THR A 723 -3.45 27.90 -49.99
N ALA A 724 -3.15 26.67 -50.42
CA ALA A 724 -2.08 26.41 -51.39
C ALA A 724 -2.30 27.19 -52.70
N HIS A 725 -3.54 27.24 -53.21
CA HIS A 725 -3.85 28.00 -54.42
C HIS A 725 -3.65 29.51 -54.23
N ARG A 726 -4.12 30.08 -53.11
CA ARG A 726 -3.96 31.51 -52.80
C ARG A 726 -2.49 31.90 -52.61
N ILE A 727 -1.74 31.08 -51.88
CA ILE A 727 -0.30 31.27 -51.63
C ILE A 727 0.48 31.22 -52.95
N ASN A 728 0.28 30.17 -53.75
CA ASN A 728 0.95 30.01 -55.04
C ASN A 728 0.60 31.14 -56.03
N LYS A 729 -0.66 31.57 -56.07
CA LYS A 729 -1.12 32.68 -56.91
C LYS A 729 -0.49 34.02 -56.48
N ALA A 730 -0.39 34.27 -55.17
CA ALA A 730 0.22 35.48 -54.63
C ALA A 730 1.74 35.52 -54.84
N ALA A 731 2.41 34.36 -54.79
CA ALA A 731 3.85 34.22 -55.00
C ALA A 731 4.26 34.02 -56.47
N GLY A 732 3.31 33.91 -57.40
CA GLY A 732 3.58 33.67 -58.83
C GLY A 732 4.24 32.31 -59.11
N CYS A 733 4.09 31.33 -58.21
CA CYS A 733 4.75 30.03 -58.29
C CYS A 733 3.74 28.88 -58.41
N THR A 734 4.23 27.67 -58.72
CA THR A 734 3.43 26.44 -58.71
C THR A 734 4.19 25.38 -57.92
N GLY A 735 3.50 24.63 -57.05
CA GLY A 735 4.15 23.62 -56.19
C GLY A 735 3.34 23.24 -54.96
N ALA A 736 3.82 22.24 -54.22
CA ALA A 736 3.22 21.81 -52.97
C ALA A 736 3.56 22.79 -51.84
N VAL A 737 2.53 23.35 -51.20
CA VAL A 737 2.68 24.24 -50.03
C VAL A 737 2.61 23.46 -48.72
N TRP A 738 1.81 22.40 -48.68
CA TRP A 738 1.55 21.60 -47.48
C TRP A 738 2.08 20.19 -47.63
N ASP A 739 2.50 19.60 -46.52
CA ASP A 739 2.73 18.16 -46.48
C ASP A 739 1.40 17.40 -46.71
N PRO A 740 1.44 16.26 -47.42
CA PRO A 740 0.25 15.44 -47.65
C PRO A 740 -0.37 14.91 -46.35
N GLU A 741 0.48 14.70 -45.34
CA GLU A 741 0.09 14.16 -44.04
C GLU A 741 -0.36 15.27 -43.07
N SER A 742 -1.21 14.85 -42.14
CA SER A 742 -1.73 15.65 -41.02
C SER A 742 -1.72 14.73 -39.82
N ILE A 743 -1.40 15.27 -38.65
CA ILE A 743 -1.52 14.55 -37.38
C ILE A 743 -2.83 15.00 -36.76
N ASP A 744 -3.80 14.09 -36.64
CA ASP A 744 -5.05 14.32 -35.93
C ASP A 744 -5.10 13.48 -34.65
N ARG A 745 -5.69 14.08 -33.61
CA ARG A 745 -5.95 13.43 -32.33
C ARG A 745 -7.39 13.68 -31.94
N LEU A 746 -8.14 12.59 -31.77
CA LEU A 746 -9.48 12.65 -31.18
C LEU A 746 -9.35 13.10 -29.72
N VAL A 747 -10.02 14.19 -29.38
CA VAL A 747 -10.12 14.72 -28.03
C VAL A 747 -11.14 13.89 -27.27
N ARG A 748 -10.70 13.27 -26.16
CA ARG A 748 -11.50 12.24 -25.47
C ARG A 748 -12.24 12.74 -24.23
N SER A 749 -11.93 13.94 -23.76
CA SER A 749 -12.56 14.56 -22.61
C SER A 749 -12.48 16.08 -22.72
N GLU A 750 -13.24 16.79 -21.89
CA GLU A 750 -13.12 18.25 -21.80
C GLU A 750 -11.78 18.71 -21.21
N SER A 751 -11.10 17.88 -20.41
CA SER A 751 -9.77 18.21 -19.89
C SER A 751 -8.72 18.11 -21.00
N ASP A 752 -8.82 17.10 -21.85
CA ASP A 752 -8.00 16.98 -23.06
C ASP A 752 -8.33 18.14 -24.03
N LEU A 753 -9.60 18.56 -24.14
CA LEU A 753 -9.98 19.74 -24.93
C LEU A 753 -9.32 21.01 -24.41
N GLN A 754 -9.40 21.25 -23.09
CA GLN A 754 -8.81 22.42 -22.45
C GLN A 754 -7.28 22.39 -22.52
N GLU A 755 -6.65 21.23 -22.28
CA GLU A 755 -5.20 21.06 -22.40
C GLU A 755 -4.74 21.38 -23.82
N LYS A 756 -5.43 20.87 -24.85
CA LYS A 756 -5.10 21.17 -26.24
C LYS A 756 -5.39 22.62 -26.61
N PHE A 757 -6.45 23.21 -26.07
CA PHE A 757 -6.74 24.64 -26.23
C PHE A 757 -5.63 25.50 -25.63
N ASP A 758 -5.21 25.22 -24.38
CA ASP A 758 -4.16 25.95 -23.68
C ASP A 758 -2.79 25.74 -24.33
N TYR A 759 -2.50 24.52 -24.77
CA TYR A 759 -1.28 24.21 -25.54
C TYR A 759 -1.25 25.00 -26.85
N LEU A 760 -2.34 25.02 -27.61
CA LEU A 760 -2.44 25.74 -28.88
C LEU A 760 -2.27 27.26 -28.65
N CYS A 761 -2.88 27.81 -27.61
CA CYS A 761 -2.77 29.23 -27.26
C CYS A 761 -1.39 29.64 -26.77
N ARG A 762 -0.69 28.76 -26.03
CA ARG A 762 0.69 29.00 -25.57
C ARG A 762 1.75 28.74 -26.63
N ASN A 763 1.43 27.97 -27.67
CA ASN A 763 2.39 27.56 -28.69
C ASN A 763 3.23 28.72 -29.30
N PRO A 764 2.64 29.89 -29.63
CA PRO A 764 3.44 31.03 -30.10
C PRO A 764 4.50 31.51 -29.10
N TRP A 765 4.22 31.41 -27.79
CA TRP A 765 5.17 31.77 -26.72
C TRP A 765 6.20 30.66 -26.49
N ASP A 766 5.74 29.42 -26.37
CA ASP A 766 6.61 28.26 -26.09
C ASP A 766 7.60 28.00 -27.23
N ALA A 767 7.21 28.27 -28.47
CA ALA A 767 8.07 28.18 -29.65
C ALA A 767 8.94 29.44 -29.87
N GLY A 768 8.84 30.45 -29.00
CA GLY A 768 9.63 31.69 -29.07
C GLY A 768 9.30 32.59 -30.28
N VAL A 769 8.12 32.44 -30.88
CA VAL A 769 7.68 33.26 -32.03
C VAL A 769 7.33 34.68 -31.59
N VAL A 770 6.73 34.83 -30.42
CA VAL A 770 6.48 36.11 -29.73
C VAL A 770 6.80 35.98 -28.25
N ARG A 771 7.06 37.09 -27.55
CA ARG A 771 7.38 37.02 -26.12
C ARG A 771 6.14 36.60 -25.32
N GLN A 772 6.36 35.97 -24.17
CA GLN A 772 5.27 35.55 -23.30
C GLN A 772 4.38 36.74 -22.92
N GLY A 773 3.09 36.65 -23.23
CA GLY A 773 2.11 37.72 -22.98
C GLY A 773 1.95 38.74 -24.11
N GLU A 774 2.74 38.66 -25.19
CA GLU A 774 2.49 39.43 -26.42
C GLU A 774 1.37 38.78 -27.25
N ASP A 775 0.50 39.60 -27.84
CA ASP A 775 -0.58 39.17 -28.72
C ASP A 775 -0.01 38.57 -30.02
N TYR A 776 -0.50 37.40 -30.42
CA TYR A 776 -0.13 36.77 -31.69
C TYR A 776 -1.26 36.95 -32.74
N PRO A 777 -1.05 37.71 -33.83
CA PRO A 777 -2.11 38.05 -34.79
C PRO A 777 -2.78 36.85 -35.47
N TRP A 778 -2.07 35.73 -35.58
CA TRP A 778 -2.57 34.51 -36.20
C TRP A 778 -3.05 33.44 -35.22
N LEU A 779 -3.31 33.85 -33.97
CA LEU A 779 -4.06 33.07 -32.98
C LEU A 779 -5.52 33.53 -32.98
N TRP A 780 -6.43 32.60 -33.25
CA TRP A 780 -7.87 32.83 -33.19
C TRP A 780 -8.50 32.00 -32.08
N THR A 781 -9.33 32.66 -31.27
CA THR A 781 -10.22 32.06 -30.28
C THR A 781 -11.57 32.79 -30.29
N PRO A 782 -12.64 32.20 -29.73
CA PRO A 782 -13.93 32.89 -29.57
C PRO A 782 -13.82 34.21 -28.79
N GLU A 783 -12.84 34.35 -27.90
CA GLU A 783 -12.59 35.56 -27.11
C GLU A 783 -11.89 36.67 -27.90
N THR A 784 -10.96 36.34 -28.81
CA THR A 784 -10.33 37.35 -29.68
C THR A 784 -11.32 37.94 -30.68
N SER A 785 -12.33 37.15 -31.10
CA SER A 785 -13.46 37.64 -31.91
C SER A 785 -14.36 38.64 -31.17
N ARG A 786 -14.59 38.47 -29.86
CA ARG A 786 -15.40 39.40 -29.04
C ARG A 786 -14.72 40.76 -28.81
N ARG A 787 -13.39 40.81 -28.65
CA ARG A 787 -12.64 42.08 -28.56
C ARG A 787 -12.69 42.91 -29.84
N GLY A 788 -12.88 42.27 -31.01
CA GLY A 788 -13.12 42.97 -32.28
C GLY A 788 -14.56 43.46 -32.45
N ALA A 789 -15.54 42.77 -31.86
CA ALA A 789 -16.98 43.05 -32.02
C ALA A 789 -17.55 44.06 -31.02
N GLU A 790 -16.86 44.39 -29.93
CA GLU A 790 -17.31 45.38 -28.92
C GLU A 790 -17.32 46.85 -29.40
N LYS A 791 -17.02 47.12 -30.69
CA LYS A 791 -17.19 48.45 -31.30
C LYS A 791 -18.55 48.70 -31.95
N SER A 792 -19.49 47.74 -32.01
CA SER A 792 -20.83 48.05 -32.51
C SER A 792 -21.95 47.46 -31.65
N THR A 793 -22.79 48.37 -31.17
CA THR A 793 -24.19 48.22 -30.76
C THR A 793 -24.49 47.53 -29.42
N ARG A 794 -24.70 48.40 -28.41
CA ARG A 794 -25.73 48.25 -27.37
C ARG A 794 -27.11 48.08 -28.04
N GLY A 795 -27.89 47.10 -27.61
CA GLY A 795 -29.34 47.12 -27.84
C GLY A 795 -30.01 45.75 -27.94
N ALA A 796 -30.70 45.40 -26.87
CA ALA A 796 -32.01 44.74 -26.86
C ALA A 796 -32.12 43.21 -27.01
N CYS A 797 -32.93 42.69 -26.07
CA CYS A 797 -33.88 41.57 -26.19
C CYS A 797 -33.36 40.13 -26.03
N ALA A 798 -33.70 39.57 -24.86
CA ALA A 798 -33.83 38.14 -24.63
C ALA A 798 -34.94 37.51 -25.50
N PRO A 799 -34.79 36.22 -25.86
CA PRO A 799 -35.95 35.34 -25.96
C PRO A 799 -35.80 34.01 -25.21
N ARG A 800 -36.85 33.76 -24.41
CA ARG A 800 -37.48 32.51 -23.93
C ARG A 800 -36.80 31.15 -24.17
N THR A 801 -36.60 30.48 -23.05
CA THR A 801 -36.42 29.03 -22.88
C THR A 801 -37.70 28.26 -23.21
N THR A 802 -37.63 27.43 -24.25
CA THR A 802 -38.52 26.27 -24.41
C THR A 802 -37.68 25.10 -24.91
N ARG A 803 -37.19 24.24 -24.00
CA ARG A 803 -36.78 22.86 -24.25
C ARG A 803 -36.83 22.07 -22.95
N ASP A 804 -37.35 20.85 -23.06
CA ASP A 804 -37.79 19.95 -22.00
C ASP A 804 -36.62 19.48 -21.09
N PRO A 805 -36.76 19.37 -19.76
CA PRO A 805 -35.65 19.18 -18.82
C PRO A 805 -35.34 17.71 -18.47
N SER A 806 -35.43 16.76 -19.41
CA SER A 806 -35.41 15.34 -19.06
C SER A 806 -34.16 14.51 -19.42
N ASP A 807 -32.98 15.08 -19.74
CA ASP A 807 -31.77 14.23 -19.79
C ASP A 807 -30.42 14.96 -19.57
N GLY A 808 -29.59 14.43 -18.68
CA GLY A 808 -28.18 14.80 -18.49
C GLY A 808 -27.84 16.05 -17.65
N SER A 809 -28.30 16.17 -16.41
CA SER A 809 -27.87 17.26 -15.50
C SER A 809 -26.40 17.07 -15.05
N VAL A 810 -25.52 18.02 -15.36
CA VAL A 810 -24.20 18.13 -14.70
C VAL A 810 -24.43 18.52 -13.24
N ILE A 811 -23.97 17.68 -12.31
CA ILE A 811 -24.02 17.93 -10.88
C ILE A 811 -22.75 18.70 -10.51
N GLU A 812 -22.91 19.89 -9.93
CA GLU A 812 -21.78 20.61 -9.35
C GLU A 812 -21.36 19.93 -8.04
N VAL A 813 -20.11 19.48 -7.97
CA VAL A 813 -19.51 18.90 -6.75
C VAL A 813 -18.29 19.75 -6.41
N PRO A 814 -18.40 20.71 -5.48
CA PRO A 814 -17.28 21.53 -5.04
C PRO A 814 -16.12 20.68 -4.51
N LEU A 815 -14.88 21.14 -4.67
CA LEU A 815 -13.71 20.41 -4.13
C LEU A 815 -13.79 20.31 -2.60
N GLU A 816 -14.33 21.34 -1.96
CA GLU A 816 -14.61 21.42 -0.53
C GLU A 816 -15.43 20.22 -0.06
N THR A 817 -16.44 19.82 -0.85
CA THR A 817 -17.27 18.66 -0.54
C THR A 817 -16.45 17.39 -0.56
N LEU A 818 -15.49 17.24 -1.49
CA LEU A 818 -14.66 16.04 -1.59
C LEU A 818 -13.64 15.92 -0.45
N VAL A 819 -13.26 17.02 0.20
CA VAL A 819 -12.35 17.00 1.34
C VAL A 819 -12.87 16.11 2.47
N GLU A 820 -14.19 16.13 2.72
CA GLU A 820 -14.85 15.30 3.73
C GLU A 820 -14.82 13.80 3.40
N TYR A 821 -14.60 13.45 2.13
CA TYR A 821 -14.53 12.07 1.65
C TYR A 821 -13.10 11.55 1.47
N ILE A 822 -12.07 12.37 1.77
CA ILE A 822 -10.69 11.91 1.72
C ILE A 822 -10.45 10.93 2.88
N ASP A 823 -10.20 9.67 2.54
CA ASP A 823 -9.54 8.75 3.47
C ASP A 823 -8.05 9.09 3.51
N TRP A 824 -7.61 9.64 4.63
CA TRP A 824 -6.22 10.02 4.85
C TRP A 824 -5.32 8.83 5.24
N SER A 825 -5.88 7.65 5.51
CA SER A 825 -5.09 6.49 5.92
C SER A 825 -4.13 6.02 4.81
N PRO A 826 -4.57 5.88 3.53
CA PRO A 826 -3.64 5.67 2.41
C PRO A 826 -2.59 6.78 2.26
N PHE A 827 -2.92 8.02 2.62
CA PHE A 827 -1.95 9.12 2.57
C PHE A 827 -0.83 8.91 3.60
N PHE A 828 -1.12 8.55 4.84
CA PHE A 828 -0.08 8.23 5.83
C PHE A 828 0.72 6.98 5.46
N HIS A 829 0.06 5.92 4.97
CA HIS A 829 0.74 4.70 4.51
C HIS A 829 1.73 4.98 3.39
N THR A 830 1.40 5.91 2.50
CA THR A 830 2.30 6.38 1.43
C THR A 830 3.59 6.97 1.99
N TRP A 831 3.52 7.65 3.14
CA TRP A 831 4.65 8.25 3.85
C TRP A 831 5.31 7.32 4.87
N GLU A 832 5.05 6.01 4.76
CA GLU A 832 5.52 4.96 5.68
C GLU A 832 5.09 5.17 7.15
N LEU A 833 4.08 6.02 7.39
CA LEU A 833 3.41 6.16 8.67
C LEU A 833 2.21 5.20 8.69
N ARG A 834 2.40 4.02 9.28
CA ARG A 834 1.36 2.98 9.37
C ARG A 834 0.37 3.32 10.49
N GLY A 835 -0.91 3.42 10.15
CA GLY A 835 -1.99 3.77 11.07
C GLY A 835 -3.13 4.50 10.35
N ARG A 836 -4.36 4.42 10.89
CA ARG A 836 -5.55 5.02 10.29
C ARG A 836 -5.75 6.46 10.76
N TYR A 837 -6.22 7.31 9.87
CA TYR A 837 -6.67 8.66 10.23
C TYR A 837 -8.07 8.65 10.88
N PRO A 838 -8.34 9.46 11.92
CA PRO A 838 -7.45 10.42 12.56
C PRO A 838 -6.60 9.83 13.70
N ALA A 839 -6.79 8.56 14.07
CA ALA A 839 -6.12 7.92 15.20
C ALA A 839 -4.58 8.06 15.18
N ILE A 840 -3.97 7.98 14.00
CA ILE A 840 -2.53 8.15 13.80
C ILE A 840 -2.00 9.51 14.28
N LEU A 841 -2.85 10.55 14.38
CA LEU A 841 -2.44 11.87 14.88
C LEU A 841 -2.15 11.88 16.39
N ASP A 842 -2.78 10.98 17.14
CA ASP A 842 -2.63 10.86 18.59
C ASP A 842 -1.74 9.67 19.00
N ASP A 843 -1.10 9.01 18.02
CA ASP A 843 -0.16 7.92 18.24
C ASP A 843 1.06 8.40 19.06
N GLU A 844 1.42 7.68 20.12
CA GLU A 844 2.48 8.08 21.07
C GLU A 844 3.89 8.04 20.44
N VAL A 845 4.08 7.34 19.32
CA VAL A 845 5.37 7.10 18.65
C VAL A 845 5.52 7.95 17.38
N VAL A 846 4.49 7.99 16.54
CA VAL A 846 4.49 8.68 15.24
C VAL A 846 3.49 9.83 15.16
N GLY A 847 2.63 10.04 16.16
CA GLY A 847 1.54 11.02 16.09
C GLY A 847 2.00 12.47 16.07
N THR A 848 3.18 12.78 16.61
CA THR A 848 3.80 14.09 16.40
C THR A 848 4.13 14.32 14.92
N GLN A 849 4.80 13.36 14.28
CA GLN A 849 5.16 13.41 12.86
C GLN A 849 3.92 13.32 11.95
N ALA A 850 2.92 12.54 12.33
CA ALA A 850 1.66 12.44 11.60
C ALA A 850 0.88 13.76 11.68
N ARG A 851 0.85 14.45 12.83
CA ARG A 851 0.26 15.79 12.96
C ARG A 851 0.99 16.84 12.13
N GLU A 852 2.31 16.82 12.13
CA GLU A 852 3.12 17.70 11.27
C GLU A 852 2.82 17.47 9.78
N LEU A 853 2.92 16.21 9.32
CA LEU A 853 2.63 15.84 7.94
C LEU A 853 1.18 16.15 7.54
N PHE A 854 0.23 15.90 8.44
CA PHE A 854 -1.18 16.20 8.23
C PHE A 854 -1.42 17.70 8.14
N ALA A 855 -0.79 18.49 9.01
CA ALA A 855 -0.91 19.95 8.98
C ALA A 855 -0.38 20.52 7.66
N ASP A 856 0.77 20.04 7.18
CA ASP A 856 1.33 20.43 5.88
C ASP A 856 0.40 20.05 4.73
N ALA A 857 -0.14 18.83 4.75
CA ALA A 857 -1.07 18.36 3.74
C ALA A 857 -2.40 19.13 3.76
N GLN A 858 -2.92 19.47 4.94
CA GLN A 858 -4.10 20.30 5.12
C GLN A 858 -3.87 21.72 4.63
N HIS A 859 -2.70 22.31 4.89
CA HIS A 859 -2.34 23.63 4.37
C HIS A 859 -2.30 23.62 2.83
N LEU A 860 -1.65 22.63 2.23
CA LEU A 860 -1.61 22.47 0.78
C LEU A 860 -3.01 22.22 0.20
N LEU A 861 -3.83 21.39 0.85
CA LEU A 861 -5.20 21.11 0.43
C LEU A 861 -6.08 22.36 0.52
N GLN A 862 -5.94 23.15 1.58
CA GLN A 862 -6.63 24.44 1.71
C GLN A 862 -6.23 25.40 0.59
N GLN A 863 -4.95 25.44 0.22
CA GLN A 863 -4.50 26.23 -0.93
C GLN A 863 -5.14 25.72 -2.24
N ILE A 864 -5.08 24.41 -2.49
CA ILE A 864 -5.69 23.77 -3.67
C ILE A 864 -7.18 24.10 -3.79
N VAL A 865 -7.90 24.05 -2.68
CA VAL A 865 -9.34 24.31 -2.61
C VAL A 865 -9.65 25.80 -2.78
N SER A 866 -8.99 26.67 -2.01
CA SER A 866 -9.24 28.13 -2.02
C SER A 866 -8.84 28.80 -3.32
N GLU A 867 -7.69 28.42 -3.89
CA GLU A 867 -7.20 28.91 -5.18
C GLU A 867 -7.79 28.10 -6.35
N LYS A 868 -8.55 27.03 -6.06
CA LYS A 868 -9.18 26.13 -7.04
C LYS A 868 -8.19 25.63 -8.10
N LEU A 869 -7.02 25.18 -7.62
CA LEU A 869 -5.89 24.70 -8.44
C LEU A 869 -6.17 23.37 -9.13
N LEU A 870 -7.18 22.63 -8.66
CA LEU A 870 -7.62 21.36 -9.24
C LEU A 870 -9.12 21.42 -9.56
N ALA A 871 -9.54 20.55 -10.47
CA ALA A 871 -10.95 20.32 -10.76
C ALA A 871 -11.22 18.81 -10.71
N ALA A 872 -11.96 18.37 -9.70
CA ALA A 872 -12.47 17.01 -9.64
C ALA A 872 -13.60 16.81 -10.67
N ARG A 873 -13.56 15.67 -11.36
CA ARG A 873 -14.51 15.28 -12.40
C ARG A 873 -14.85 13.80 -12.24
N GLY A 874 -16.10 13.45 -12.50
CA GLY A 874 -16.57 12.07 -12.48
C GLY A 874 -17.79 11.87 -13.37
N VAL A 875 -18.05 10.63 -13.76
CA VAL A 875 -19.28 10.23 -14.43
C VAL A 875 -19.78 8.95 -13.78
N PHE A 876 -21.09 8.88 -13.53
CA PHE A 876 -21.74 7.70 -12.99
C PHE A 876 -23.07 7.49 -13.68
N GLY A 877 -23.59 6.27 -13.70
CA GLY A 877 -24.86 5.98 -14.34
C GLY A 877 -25.44 4.64 -13.95
N PHE A 878 -26.73 4.48 -14.25
CA PHE A 878 -27.49 3.27 -13.99
C PHE A 878 -28.20 2.83 -15.26
N TRP A 879 -28.14 1.54 -15.57
CA TRP A 879 -28.80 0.95 -16.72
C TRP A 879 -29.57 -0.31 -16.30
N PRO A 880 -30.66 -0.65 -17.00
CA PRO A 880 -31.31 -1.95 -16.84
C PRO A 880 -30.34 -3.05 -17.28
N VAL A 881 -30.20 -4.08 -16.46
CA VAL A 881 -29.28 -5.19 -16.71
C VAL A 881 -29.90 -6.54 -16.39
N ASN A 882 -29.41 -7.60 -17.05
CA ASN A 882 -29.67 -8.99 -16.69
C ASN A 882 -28.39 -9.82 -16.82
N SER A 883 -28.24 -10.81 -15.95
CA SER A 883 -27.21 -11.83 -16.11
C SER A 883 -27.53 -12.72 -17.31
N SER A 884 -26.55 -12.94 -18.18
CA SER A 884 -26.59 -13.87 -19.32
C SER A 884 -25.38 -14.80 -19.22
N GLY A 885 -25.60 -15.99 -18.66
CA GLY A 885 -24.50 -16.89 -18.28
C GLY A 885 -23.64 -16.31 -17.16
N ASP A 886 -22.38 -16.01 -17.48
CA ASP A 886 -21.42 -15.37 -16.57
C ASP A 886 -21.32 -13.86 -16.79
N ASP A 887 -21.95 -13.35 -17.85
CA ASP A 887 -21.87 -11.96 -18.25
C ASP A 887 -23.09 -11.19 -17.76
N VAL A 888 -23.01 -9.87 -17.84
CA VAL A 888 -24.14 -8.97 -17.62
C VAL A 888 -24.45 -8.25 -18.92
N GLU A 889 -25.65 -8.46 -19.44
CA GLU A 889 -26.21 -7.70 -20.55
C GLU A 889 -26.76 -6.39 -20.04
N VAL A 890 -26.40 -5.31 -20.73
CA VAL A 890 -26.85 -3.95 -20.45
C VAL A 890 -27.83 -3.57 -21.54
N TYR A 891 -29.03 -3.13 -21.16
CA TYR A 891 -30.09 -2.77 -22.08
C TYR A 891 -30.20 -1.26 -22.26
N ARG A 892 -30.70 -0.84 -23.43
CA ARG A 892 -30.95 0.57 -23.74
C ARG A 892 -31.93 1.19 -22.73
N ASP A 893 -33.03 0.48 -22.45
CA ASP A 893 -34.13 0.94 -21.61
C ASP A 893 -34.79 -0.23 -20.85
N GLU A 894 -35.79 0.08 -20.02
CA GLU A 894 -36.48 -0.90 -19.18
C GLU A 894 -37.32 -1.93 -19.96
N LYS A 895 -37.52 -1.75 -21.28
CA LYS A 895 -38.17 -2.77 -22.11
C LYS A 895 -37.27 -3.98 -22.33
N ARG A 896 -35.95 -3.80 -22.23
CA ARG A 896 -34.93 -4.86 -22.34
C ARG A 896 -34.97 -5.61 -23.68
N GLU A 897 -35.35 -4.91 -24.74
CA GLU A 897 -35.43 -5.47 -26.11
C GLU A 897 -34.10 -5.36 -26.86
N GLU A 898 -33.30 -4.35 -26.55
CA GLU A 898 -32.02 -4.06 -27.21
C GLU A 898 -30.86 -4.08 -26.20
N VAL A 899 -29.89 -4.97 -26.41
CA VAL A 899 -28.64 -5.03 -25.65
C VAL A 899 -27.66 -4.03 -26.24
N VAL A 900 -27.22 -3.05 -25.44
CA VAL A 900 -26.30 -1.97 -25.86
C VAL A 900 -24.85 -2.22 -25.42
N ALA A 901 -24.64 -3.08 -24.43
CA ALA A 901 -23.32 -3.51 -24.01
C ALA A 901 -23.38 -4.85 -23.28
N ARG A 902 -22.23 -5.50 -23.18
CA ARG A 902 -22.05 -6.71 -22.37
C ARG A 902 -20.82 -6.55 -21.50
N PHE A 903 -20.99 -6.71 -20.20
CA PHE A 903 -19.88 -6.76 -19.25
C PHE A 903 -19.52 -8.22 -18.97
N HIS A 904 -18.27 -8.57 -19.24
CA HIS A 904 -17.77 -9.91 -19.06
C HIS A 904 -17.19 -10.10 -17.67
N PHE A 905 -17.56 -11.20 -17.00
CA PHE A 905 -17.03 -11.54 -15.68
C PHE A 905 -16.38 -12.93 -15.71
N LEU A 906 -15.38 -13.09 -14.85
CA LEU A 906 -14.71 -14.39 -14.66
C LEU A 906 -15.48 -15.25 -13.66
N ARG A 907 -15.43 -16.56 -13.86
CA ARG A 907 -15.99 -17.55 -12.93
C ARG A 907 -14.87 -18.26 -12.17
N GLN A 908 -15.04 -18.37 -10.85
CA GLN A 908 -14.15 -19.16 -10.00
C GLN A 908 -14.24 -20.64 -10.41
N GLN A 909 -13.14 -21.22 -10.89
CA GLN A 909 -13.04 -22.63 -11.29
C GLN A 909 -12.30 -23.51 -10.28
N MET A 910 -11.78 -22.93 -9.18
CA MET A 910 -11.16 -23.74 -8.13
C MET A 910 -12.24 -24.55 -7.41
N GLN A 911 -12.02 -25.86 -7.26
CA GLN A 911 -12.85 -26.69 -6.40
C GLN A 911 -12.62 -26.23 -4.96
N LYS A 912 -13.62 -25.56 -4.37
CA LYS A 912 -13.59 -25.22 -2.94
C LYS A 912 -13.83 -26.50 -2.12
N PRO A 913 -13.16 -26.67 -0.97
CA PRO A 913 -13.33 -27.84 -0.09
C PRO A 913 -14.77 -28.11 0.33
#